data_AF-A0A5R9KXH0-F1
#
_entry.id   AF-A0A5R9KXH0-F1
#
_cell.length_a   1.000
_cell.length_b   1.000
_cell.length_c   1.000
_cell.angle_alpha   90.00
_cell.angle_beta   90.00
_cell.angle_gamma   90.00
#
_symmetry.space_group_name_H-M   'P 1'
#
loop_
_entity.id
_entity.type
_entity.pdbx_description
1 polymer ?
#
loop_
_entity_poly.entity_id
_entity_poly.type
_entity_poly.pdbx_seq_one_letter_code
_entity_poly.pdbx_strand_id
1 'polypeptide(L)'
;MKNYGIFLLAGILALSCAKSTTNSPNSKTSAASGRRAEILFLGHTSKHHDSGKYAPWLAVKLFKSGINMTYTVDLKDINAENLKKYDGLIIYANHDSLPPAQESAMKAFVEGGKGLIPLHSASGCFRNSAWYIKTIGGQFASHGVASFKNTILKPDHPVMQGISNFETWDETYVHKNLNPDKIVLGERVEGTVHEPYTWVRNEGKGRVFYTAYGHEDSTWTNKGFLDLVRNGVLWAVGDKIKDQIAALKLPEVDIYNSDTISHYTKRHVVQKMQPALPPAESNKLTQVPSGFEIELFASEPDITNPIAMAWDERGRLWVVESVDYPNTFKETDGAANDRIKICEDTNGDGKADKFTVFADKLNIPTSMVFSNDGIIVSMAPDFVFMKDTNGDDVADVREVLLTGWGKNDTHAGPSNLQYGFDNKIWGVLGYSGFNGTIDGKRMNFSQGVYHFKPDGKDFAYLGNSSNNTWGLGFTEDNNVFLSTANNTHSAFYSMPGKYMQRTLGEEQPVLAVQKIDGHYDAHSMTPNLRQVDVVGGFTSAAGHHFYTARNYPKEYWNRIAFVSEPTIRLVHHAVLEPDGAGFKEKDGWNFMASSDEWFGPVQAETGPDGAVWVSDWYNFIIQHNVFVPAQSPSEFILPFKEQPHGLGNAFSSPMRDLSYGRIYRVVYKNGKKTPAIKLLKNDLPGLIAALQNDNMFWRMTAQRLLVESKKLSVLPDLYKIVNDQKVDEIGLNSPAVHALWTLHGLGVLDGSNAEALQVVNKALTHPAAGVRKAAASVLPKNEQSFDMLQKALKDPNLNTRLSVFVTLVELPSSEKAGEAVYQAALDEQNAKDPWLSKALLAAAIQHEKGFLAAAQKQTLKSEFSEKVTAALQKETYPLGRRNSLQFPPDVTGKEITIRASITKSKDKPLQGFIAGQGGKDGGYALYIQDGKLIMAVKQHGTLSQAATSEPLPEKFDVVARLQKSGDISIDIDGKQVATGKAHMLFAAPLSNTVRTGEDVEGEDKIGTYDGRFGFVGNFQKASLELNKPDAAGTDVKKTEATSSKSANAFVIELKVEKEIMQYDKKLITVKAGQKAVINLENPDGMQHNLLIIKPGTLQTVGKAADEMLRDPKAAEKQYVPKIPEVLYSTRLVNSGETITLEFTVPSEPGDYPYVCTFPGHWRGMNGILRVVK
;
A
#
# COMPACT_ATOMS: atom_id res chain seq x y z
N MET A 1 51.15 -40.25 -32.68
CA MET A 1 51.36 -40.92 -33.98
C MET A 1 50.42 -40.26 -34.98
N LYS A 2 50.80 -39.14 -35.62
CA LYS A 2 51.45 -39.00 -36.95
C LYS A 2 50.64 -39.64 -38.10
N ASN A 3 49.99 -38.79 -38.93
CA ASN A 3 50.40 -38.48 -40.33
C ASN A 3 49.37 -37.51 -40.98
N TYR A 4 49.76 -36.27 -41.33
CA TYR A 4 50.21 -35.75 -42.66
C TYR A 4 49.14 -35.84 -43.76
N GLY A 5 48.87 -34.84 -44.62
CA GLY A 5 49.46 -33.53 -44.97
C GLY A 5 48.49 -32.78 -45.94
N ILE A 6 48.44 -31.45 -45.92
CA ILE A 6 49.13 -30.47 -46.83
C ILE A 6 48.31 -30.06 -48.07
N PHE A 7 47.91 -28.76 -48.08
CA PHE A 7 47.83 -27.72 -49.15
C PHE A 7 47.19 -28.06 -50.52
N LEU A 8 46.51 -27.16 -51.26
CA LEU A 8 46.83 -25.77 -51.59
C LEU A 8 45.61 -25.09 -52.28
N LEU A 9 45.51 -23.76 -52.13
CA LEU A 9 44.60 -22.83 -52.82
C LEU A 9 44.78 -22.79 -54.36
N ALA A 10 43.70 -22.50 -55.09
CA ALA A 10 43.68 -21.48 -56.16
C ALA A 10 42.24 -21.22 -56.66
N GLY A 11 41.84 -19.95 -56.70
CA GLY A 11 40.60 -19.51 -57.36
C GLY A 11 40.82 -19.14 -58.83
N ILE A 12 39.73 -18.93 -59.56
CA ILE A 12 39.54 -17.90 -60.60
C ILE A 12 38.06 -17.95 -61.09
N LEU A 13 37.44 -16.78 -61.15
CA LEU A 13 36.15 -16.48 -61.75
C LEU A 13 36.25 -16.41 -63.29
N ALA A 14 35.22 -16.86 -64.03
CA ALA A 14 34.27 -15.99 -64.76
C ALA A 14 33.61 -16.64 -66.00
N LEU A 15 32.33 -16.28 -66.17
CA LEU A 15 31.55 -16.07 -67.41
C LEU A 15 30.86 -17.25 -68.14
N SER A 16 29.54 -17.30 -67.88
CA SER A 16 28.46 -17.00 -68.86
C SER A 16 27.67 -18.14 -69.52
N CYS A 17 26.36 -17.87 -69.56
CA CYS A 17 25.31 -18.32 -70.47
C CYS A 17 24.27 -19.31 -69.93
N ALA A 18 23.05 -18.78 -69.87
CA ALA A 18 21.81 -19.37 -69.42
C ALA A 18 21.29 -20.49 -70.34
N LYS A 19 20.65 -21.51 -69.75
CA LYS A 19 19.21 -21.81 -69.92
C LYS A 19 18.77 -23.06 -69.15
N SER A 20 17.66 -22.89 -68.43
CA SER A 20 16.56 -23.84 -68.25
C SER A 20 16.65 -24.97 -67.21
N THR A 21 16.10 -24.66 -66.03
CA THR A 21 15.00 -25.38 -65.34
C THR A 21 15.19 -26.85 -64.94
N THR A 22 15.47 -27.05 -63.65
CA THR A 22 14.69 -28.00 -62.80
C THR A 22 14.57 -27.41 -61.40
N ASN A 23 13.35 -27.03 -61.02
CA ASN A 23 12.98 -26.56 -59.68
C ASN A 23 13.10 -27.70 -58.65
N SER A 24 13.77 -27.43 -57.54
CA SER A 24 13.52 -28.08 -56.25
C SER A 24 13.49 -26.98 -55.18
N PRO A 25 12.39 -26.82 -54.43
CA PRO A 25 12.26 -25.73 -53.47
C PRO A 25 12.91 -26.14 -52.15
N ASN A 26 14.16 -25.73 -51.94
CA ASN A 26 14.73 -25.68 -50.60
C ASN A 26 14.73 -24.21 -50.13
N SER A 27 13.56 -23.71 -49.70
CA SER A 27 13.54 -22.58 -48.79
C SER A 27 13.79 -23.12 -47.38
N LYS A 28 15.04 -22.97 -46.91
CA LYS A 28 15.32 -22.96 -45.48
C LYS A 28 14.63 -21.72 -44.90
N THR A 29 13.39 -21.86 -44.48
CA THR A 29 12.75 -20.94 -43.55
C THR A 29 13.54 -21.02 -42.25
N SER A 30 14.18 -19.91 -41.85
CA SER A 30 14.69 -19.81 -40.48
C SER A 30 13.48 -20.01 -39.56
N ALA A 31 13.49 -21.06 -38.74
CA ALA A 31 12.43 -21.29 -37.77
C ALA A 31 12.23 -20.01 -36.95
N ALA A 32 11.03 -19.43 -36.99
CA ALA A 32 10.75 -18.22 -36.25
C ALA A 32 10.90 -18.50 -34.75
N SER A 33 11.68 -17.66 -34.04
CA SER A 33 11.80 -17.75 -32.59
C SER A 33 10.42 -17.52 -31.94
N GLY A 34 9.98 -18.44 -31.09
CA GLY A 34 8.69 -18.35 -30.42
C GLY A 34 8.61 -17.16 -29.45
N ARG A 35 7.49 -16.44 -29.43
CA ARG A 35 7.24 -15.32 -28.51
C ARG A 35 5.74 -15.06 -28.34
N ARG A 36 5.38 -14.33 -27.28
CA ARG A 36 4.04 -13.77 -27.08
C ARG A 36 3.81 -12.56 -27.98
N ALA A 37 2.56 -12.27 -28.32
CA ALA A 37 2.19 -10.99 -28.94
C ALA A 37 2.07 -9.88 -27.89
N GLU A 38 2.38 -8.66 -28.26
CA GLU A 38 2.29 -7.49 -27.38
C GLU A 38 1.14 -6.58 -27.84
N ILE A 39 0.18 -6.28 -26.97
CA ILE A 39 -0.99 -5.45 -27.31
C ILE A 39 -1.07 -4.24 -26.38
N LEU A 40 -1.22 -3.06 -26.97
CA LEU A 40 -1.57 -1.85 -26.22
C LEU A 40 -3.10 -1.75 -26.12
N PHE A 41 -3.63 -1.60 -24.92
CA PHE A 41 -5.04 -1.31 -24.66
C PHE A 41 -5.18 0.15 -24.27
N LEU A 42 -5.81 0.95 -25.14
CA LEU A 42 -6.17 2.33 -24.86
C LEU A 42 -7.59 2.39 -24.26
N GLY A 43 -7.63 2.72 -22.97
CA GLY A 43 -8.83 3.00 -22.19
C GLY A 43 -9.14 4.50 -22.07
N HIS A 44 -9.98 4.81 -21.09
CA HIS A 44 -10.35 6.17 -20.69
C HIS A 44 -10.76 6.18 -19.21
N THR A 45 -10.71 7.35 -18.56
CA THR A 45 -11.06 7.54 -17.13
C THR A 45 -12.58 7.56 -16.89
N SER A 46 -13.40 7.54 -17.95
CA SER A 46 -14.86 7.50 -17.83
C SER A 46 -15.36 6.22 -17.17
N LYS A 47 -16.31 6.37 -16.25
CA LYS A 47 -16.95 5.25 -15.54
C LYS A 47 -18.19 4.68 -16.23
N HIS A 48 -18.60 5.29 -17.35
CA HIS A 48 -19.67 4.78 -18.22
C HIS A 48 -19.17 3.62 -19.09
N HIS A 49 -17.99 3.79 -19.71
CA HIS A 49 -17.23 2.71 -20.35
C HIS A 49 -15.96 2.47 -19.52
N ASP A 50 -16.13 1.84 -18.36
CA ASP A 50 -15.08 1.69 -17.34
C ASP A 50 -14.01 0.68 -17.80
N SER A 51 -13.14 1.16 -18.66
CA SER A 51 -12.07 0.36 -19.26
C SER A 51 -11.17 -0.32 -18.22
N GLY A 52 -10.94 0.32 -17.07
CA GLY A 52 -10.12 -0.23 -15.99
C GLY A 52 -10.78 -1.43 -15.31
N LYS A 53 -12.11 -1.43 -15.20
CA LYS A 53 -12.90 -2.56 -14.68
C LYS A 53 -12.85 -3.77 -15.61
N TYR A 54 -12.91 -3.55 -16.92
CA TYR A 54 -13.08 -4.62 -17.91
C TYR A 54 -11.77 -5.15 -18.51
N ALA A 55 -10.72 -4.33 -18.55
CA ALA A 55 -9.43 -4.74 -19.08
C ALA A 55 -8.87 -6.01 -18.39
N PRO A 56 -8.96 -6.20 -17.05
CA PRO A 56 -8.48 -7.42 -16.39
C PRO A 56 -9.15 -8.71 -16.91
N TRP A 57 -10.47 -8.66 -17.20
CA TRP A 57 -11.22 -9.80 -17.77
C TRP A 57 -10.64 -10.24 -19.11
N LEU A 58 -10.33 -9.26 -19.96
CA LEU A 58 -9.71 -9.51 -21.25
C LEU A 58 -8.26 -9.94 -21.11
N ALA A 59 -7.50 -9.32 -20.19
CA ALA A 59 -6.10 -9.65 -19.93
C ALA A 59 -5.91 -11.13 -19.61
N VAL A 60 -6.71 -11.67 -18.67
CA VAL A 60 -6.68 -13.10 -18.31
C VAL A 60 -6.95 -13.99 -19.52
N LYS A 61 -7.92 -13.63 -20.37
CA LYS A 61 -8.27 -14.40 -21.57
C LYS A 61 -7.14 -14.38 -22.62
N LEU A 62 -6.60 -13.20 -22.89
CA LEU A 62 -5.55 -12.98 -23.87
C LEU A 62 -4.24 -13.63 -23.42
N PHE A 63 -3.91 -13.53 -22.14
CA PHE A 63 -2.68 -14.07 -21.57
C PHE A 63 -2.58 -15.59 -21.73
N LYS A 64 -3.67 -16.34 -21.47
CA LYS A 64 -3.74 -17.79 -21.75
C LYS A 64 -3.49 -18.13 -23.23
N SER A 65 -3.72 -17.18 -24.13
CA SER A 65 -3.65 -17.37 -25.58
C SER A 65 -2.30 -16.91 -26.17
N GLY A 66 -1.31 -16.61 -25.32
CA GLY A 66 0.01 -16.14 -25.76
C GLY A 66 0.07 -14.65 -26.10
N ILE A 67 -0.84 -13.84 -25.54
CA ILE A 67 -0.92 -12.40 -25.81
C ILE A 67 -0.74 -11.65 -24.49
N ASN A 68 0.26 -10.78 -24.43
CA ASN A 68 0.47 -9.83 -23.35
C ASN A 68 -0.31 -8.55 -23.63
N MET A 69 -0.87 -7.96 -22.59
CA MET A 69 -1.61 -6.71 -22.70
C MET A 69 -1.02 -5.66 -21.76
N THR A 70 -0.74 -4.47 -22.32
CA THR A 70 -0.38 -3.27 -21.56
C THR A 70 -1.57 -2.31 -21.58
N TYR A 71 -2.02 -1.85 -20.42
CA TYR A 71 -3.14 -0.93 -20.28
C TYR A 71 -2.67 0.53 -20.12
N THR A 72 -3.35 1.46 -20.77
CA THR A 72 -3.17 2.90 -20.54
C THR A 72 -4.48 3.66 -20.74
N VAL A 73 -4.63 4.79 -20.07
CA VAL A 73 -5.69 5.78 -20.32
C VAL A 73 -5.16 7.08 -20.93
N ASP A 74 -3.83 7.20 -21.11
CA ASP A 74 -3.21 8.41 -21.63
C ASP A 74 -3.09 8.34 -23.16
N LEU A 75 -3.82 9.22 -23.85
CA LEU A 75 -3.78 9.31 -25.32
C LEU A 75 -2.38 9.68 -25.84
N LYS A 76 -1.50 10.27 -25.02
CA LYS A 76 -0.10 10.56 -25.39
C LYS A 76 0.72 9.30 -25.64
N ASP A 77 0.31 8.15 -25.12
CA ASP A 77 0.96 6.86 -25.37
C ASP A 77 0.76 6.38 -26.82
N ILE A 78 -0.16 6.99 -27.56
CA ILE A 78 -0.32 6.79 -29.01
C ILE A 78 0.71 7.65 -29.75
N ASN A 79 1.97 7.23 -29.66
CA ASN A 79 3.08 7.86 -30.36
C ASN A 79 3.96 6.81 -31.04
N ALA A 80 4.76 7.23 -32.02
CA ALA A 80 5.54 6.33 -32.86
C ALA A 80 6.55 5.48 -32.05
N GLU A 81 7.19 6.04 -31.03
CA GLU A 81 8.19 5.30 -30.24
C GLU A 81 7.54 4.23 -29.37
N ASN A 82 6.42 4.55 -28.71
CA ASN A 82 5.73 3.58 -27.87
C ASN A 82 5.04 2.50 -28.71
N LEU A 83 4.37 2.86 -29.81
CA LEU A 83 3.65 1.92 -30.67
C LEU A 83 4.56 0.86 -31.32
N LYS A 84 5.85 1.14 -31.55
CA LYS A 84 6.82 0.15 -32.06
C LYS A 84 6.92 -1.12 -31.22
N LYS A 85 6.59 -1.02 -29.92
CA LYS A 85 6.66 -2.13 -28.96
C LYS A 85 5.52 -3.15 -29.14
N TYR A 86 4.48 -2.81 -29.90
CA TYR A 86 3.23 -3.57 -29.95
C TYR A 86 2.95 -4.16 -31.34
N ASP A 87 2.18 -5.25 -31.36
CA ASP A 87 1.67 -5.93 -32.54
C ASP A 87 0.24 -5.50 -32.90
N GLY A 88 -0.49 -4.94 -31.94
CA GLY A 88 -1.82 -4.37 -32.16
C GLY A 88 -2.24 -3.37 -31.08
N LEU A 89 -3.30 -2.63 -31.39
CA LEU A 89 -3.91 -1.61 -30.51
C LEU A 89 -5.39 -1.93 -30.30
N ILE A 90 -5.77 -2.21 -29.05
CA ILE A 90 -7.17 -2.25 -28.61
C ILE A 90 -7.61 -0.85 -28.21
N ILE A 91 -8.83 -0.47 -28.59
CA ILE A 91 -9.44 0.78 -28.16
C ILE A 91 -10.79 0.47 -27.53
N TYR A 92 -10.96 0.85 -26.27
CA TYR A 92 -12.24 0.83 -25.56
C TYR A 92 -12.30 2.09 -24.68
N ALA A 93 -12.77 3.18 -25.29
CA ALA A 93 -12.61 4.53 -24.74
C ALA A 93 -13.76 5.45 -25.20
N ASN A 94 -13.75 6.70 -24.71
CA ASN A 94 -14.65 7.78 -25.13
C ASN A 94 -13.90 9.06 -25.49
N HIS A 95 -12.73 8.95 -26.12
CA HIS A 95 -11.96 10.12 -26.54
C HIS A 95 -12.65 10.79 -27.74
N ASP A 96 -13.16 12.01 -27.58
CA ASP A 96 -13.93 12.68 -28.65
C ASP A 96 -13.04 13.12 -29.83
N SER A 97 -11.80 13.51 -29.55
CA SER A 97 -10.85 13.98 -30.58
C SER A 97 -9.53 13.22 -30.57
N LEU A 98 -8.99 12.99 -31.76
CA LEU A 98 -7.64 12.47 -31.98
C LEU A 98 -6.73 13.62 -32.44
N PRO A 99 -5.70 13.99 -31.66
CA PRO A 99 -4.80 15.05 -32.11
C PRO A 99 -3.93 14.60 -33.30
N PRO A 100 -3.49 15.51 -34.18
CA PRO A 100 -2.85 15.15 -35.45
C PRO A 100 -1.59 14.28 -35.33
N ALA A 101 -0.80 14.47 -34.27
CA ALA A 101 0.41 13.66 -34.03
C ALA A 101 0.06 12.20 -33.71
N GLN A 102 -0.94 11.99 -32.85
CA GLN A 102 -1.46 10.67 -32.49
C GLN A 102 -2.15 10.01 -33.68
N GLU A 103 -2.91 10.76 -34.48
CA GLU A 103 -3.51 10.25 -35.73
C GLU A 103 -2.43 9.76 -36.71
N SER A 104 -1.38 10.55 -36.89
CA SER A 104 -0.27 10.19 -37.77
C SER A 104 0.46 8.93 -37.28
N ALA A 105 0.70 8.81 -35.98
CA ALA A 105 1.33 7.63 -35.38
C ALA A 105 0.45 6.38 -35.51
N MET A 106 -0.85 6.49 -35.20
CA MET A 106 -1.81 5.40 -35.33
C MET A 106 -1.96 4.96 -36.78
N LYS A 107 -2.01 5.92 -37.72
CA LYS A 107 -2.08 5.64 -39.16
C LYS A 107 -0.88 4.87 -39.65
N ALA A 108 0.33 5.34 -39.33
CA ALA A 108 1.56 4.65 -39.70
C ALA A 108 1.64 3.23 -39.09
N PHE A 109 1.18 3.06 -37.86
CA PHE A 109 1.14 1.77 -37.17
C PHE A 109 0.22 0.78 -37.89
N VAL A 110 -1.03 1.17 -38.16
CA VAL A 110 -2.02 0.30 -38.81
C VAL A 110 -1.68 0.06 -40.28
N GLU A 111 -1.48 1.10 -41.08
CA GLU A 111 -1.15 0.96 -42.51
C GLU A 111 0.17 0.21 -42.73
N GLY A 112 1.08 0.27 -41.75
CA GLY A 112 2.35 -0.46 -41.71
C GLY A 112 2.22 -1.97 -41.48
N GLY A 113 1.04 -2.48 -41.11
CA GLY A 113 0.77 -3.91 -40.96
C GLY A 113 0.39 -4.37 -39.56
N LYS A 114 0.19 -3.44 -38.61
CA LYS A 114 -0.18 -3.78 -37.23
C LYS A 114 -1.69 -3.83 -37.06
N GLY A 115 -2.15 -4.56 -36.03
CA GLY A 115 -3.57 -4.77 -35.78
C GLY A 115 -4.26 -3.56 -35.14
N LEU A 116 -5.51 -3.28 -35.54
CA LEU A 116 -6.40 -2.35 -34.85
C LEU A 116 -7.66 -3.10 -34.39
N ILE A 117 -7.99 -2.99 -33.10
CA ILE A 117 -9.05 -3.77 -32.45
C ILE A 117 -9.97 -2.81 -31.67
N PRO A 118 -10.80 -1.99 -32.34
CA PRO A 118 -11.74 -1.12 -31.65
C PRO A 118 -12.93 -1.93 -31.12
N LEU A 119 -13.30 -1.71 -29.88
CA LEU A 119 -14.39 -2.40 -29.19
C LEU A 119 -15.49 -1.41 -28.81
N HIS A 120 -16.73 -1.78 -29.05
CA HIS A 120 -17.92 -1.09 -28.56
C HIS A 120 -17.90 0.43 -28.80
N SER A 121 -17.65 1.21 -27.74
CA SER A 121 -17.64 2.67 -27.73
C SER A 121 -16.57 3.30 -28.61
N ALA A 122 -15.58 2.52 -29.06
CA ALA A 122 -14.53 2.99 -29.97
C ALA A 122 -15.07 3.49 -31.32
N SER A 123 -16.27 3.07 -31.73
CA SER A 123 -16.97 3.64 -32.90
C SER A 123 -17.50 5.07 -32.69
N GLY A 124 -17.59 5.51 -31.43
CA GLY A 124 -17.91 6.87 -31.02
C GLY A 124 -16.69 7.75 -30.78
N CYS A 125 -15.47 7.21 -30.78
CA CYS A 125 -14.22 7.94 -30.58
C CYS A 125 -13.80 8.76 -31.81
N PHE A 126 -12.95 9.76 -31.57
CA PHE A 126 -12.17 10.48 -32.56
C PHE A 126 -13.01 11.03 -33.72
N ARG A 127 -14.12 11.69 -33.40
CA ARG A 127 -15.12 12.17 -34.36
C ARG A 127 -14.57 13.21 -35.34
N ASN A 128 -13.44 13.82 -34.99
CA ASN A 128 -12.69 14.75 -35.83
C ASN A 128 -11.81 14.08 -36.90
N SER A 129 -11.55 12.76 -36.83
CA SER A 129 -10.69 12.05 -37.76
C SER A 129 -11.52 11.26 -38.78
N ALA A 130 -11.59 11.80 -40.01
CA ALA A 130 -12.22 11.10 -41.14
C ALA A 130 -11.47 9.79 -41.49
N TRP A 131 -10.15 9.77 -41.31
CA TRP A 131 -9.35 8.57 -41.52
C TRP A 131 -9.72 7.47 -40.52
N TYR A 132 -9.81 7.78 -39.22
CA TYR A 132 -10.15 6.80 -38.19
C TYR A 132 -11.54 6.20 -38.43
N ILE A 133 -12.56 7.03 -38.68
CA ILE A 133 -13.93 6.60 -38.96
C ILE A 133 -13.97 5.63 -40.15
N LYS A 134 -13.28 5.98 -41.25
CA LYS A 134 -13.16 5.11 -42.43
C LYS A 134 -12.43 3.81 -42.11
N THR A 135 -11.39 3.89 -41.28
CA THR A 135 -10.50 2.78 -40.92
C THR A 135 -11.21 1.71 -40.10
N ILE A 136 -11.95 2.11 -39.07
CA ILE A 136 -12.67 1.15 -38.21
C ILE A 136 -13.90 0.53 -38.91
N GLY A 137 -14.39 1.16 -39.98
CA GLY A 137 -15.41 0.61 -40.85
C GLY A 137 -16.85 1.00 -40.51
N GLY A 138 -17.07 1.86 -39.50
CA GLY A 138 -18.38 2.36 -39.10
C GLY A 138 -18.28 3.37 -37.96
N GLN A 139 -19.20 4.32 -37.92
CA GLN A 139 -19.31 5.33 -36.86
C GLN A 139 -20.59 5.11 -36.06
N PHE A 140 -20.51 5.25 -34.74
CA PHE A 140 -21.68 5.26 -33.88
C PHE A 140 -22.70 6.33 -34.33
N ALA A 141 -23.99 5.96 -34.36
CA ALA A 141 -25.09 6.87 -34.67
C ALA A 141 -26.06 7.03 -33.49
N SER A 142 -26.57 5.91 -32.97
CA SER A 142 -27.52 5.87 -31.84
C SER A 142 -27.50 4.49 -31.19
N HIS A 143 -28.16 4.35 -30.04
CA HIS A 143 -28.39 3.06 -29.38
C HIS A 143 -29.71 3.05 -28.62
N GLY A 144 -30.18 1.84 -28.29
CA GLY A 144 -31.07 1.55 -27.17
C GLY A 144 -30.41 0.54 -26.24
N VAL A 145 -31.21 -0.29 -25.56
CA VAL A 145 -30.74 -1.43 -24.75
C VAL A 145 -31.69 -2.61 -24.91
N ALA A 146 -31.16 -3.82 -25.03
CA ALA A 146 -31.95 -5.05 -25.11
C ALA A 146 -31.10 -6.29 -24.81
N SER A 147 -31.76 -7.42 -24.53
CA SER A 147 -31.14 -8.74 -24.67
C SER A 147 -31.24 -9.19 -26.12
N PHE A 148 -30.13 -9.60 -26.70
CA PHE A 148 -30.10 -10.14 -28.06
C PHE A 148 -29.03 -11.21 -28.21
N LYS A 149 -29.27 -12.12 -29.16
CA LYS A 149 -28.33 -13.18 -29.52
C LYS A 149 -27.38 -12.67 -30.59
N ASN A 150 -26.14 -13.12 -30.57
CA ASN A 150 -25.26 -12.95 -31.72
C ASN A 150 -25.76 -13.82 -32.88
N THR A 151 -25.87 -13.22 -34.06
CA THR A 151 -26.13 -13.95 -35.31
C THR A 151 -24.83 -14.04 -36.09
N ILE A 152 -24.31 -15.25 -36.26
CA ILE A 152 -23.06 -15.51 -37.00
C ILE A 152 -23.36 -15.69 -38.48
N LEU A 153 -22.77 -14.86 -39.34
CA LEU A 153 -22.96 -14.89 -40.80
C LEU A 153 -21.83 -15.61 -41.55
N LYS A 154 -20.63 -15.65 -40.96
CA LYS A 154 -19.41 -16.22 -41.57
C LYS A 154 -18.73 -17.22 -40.62
N PRO A 155 -19.36 -18.38 -40.34
CA PRO A 155 -18.83 -19.35 -39.37
C PRO A 155 -17.44 -19.88 -39.72
N ASP A 156 -17.10 -19.95 -41.00
CA ASP A 156 -15.79 -20.44 -41.47
C ASP A 156 -14.66 -19.40 -41.36
N HIS A 157 -14.98 -18.14 -41.06
CA HIS A 157 -13.96 -17.11 -40.91
C HIS A 157 -13.13 -17.38 -39.64
N PRO A 158 -11.78 -17.20 -39.65
CA PRO A 158 -10.94 -17.51 -38.49
C PRO A 158 -11.38 -16.85 -37.17
N VAL A 159 -11.93 -15.65 -37.24
CA VAL A 159 -12.46 -14.94 -36.07
C VAL A 159 -13.66 -15.65 -35.43
N MET A 160 -14.51 -16.29 -36.24
CA MET A 160 -15.72 -16.98 -35.79
C MET A 160 -15.49 -18.46 -35.44
N GLN A 161 -14.28 -18.97 -35.65
CA GLN A 161 -13.94 -20.36 -35.38
C GLN A 161 -14.15 -20.72 -33.90
N GLY A 162 -15.01 -21.72 -33.65
CA GLY A 162 -15.34 -22.19 -32.31
C GLY A 162 -16.26 -21.27 -31.50
N ILE A 163 -16.76 -20.17 -32.08
CA ILE A 163 -17.72 -19.28 -31.43
C ILE A 163 -19.11 -19.89 -31.54
N SER A 164 -19.73 -20.18 -30.40
CA SER A 164 -21.14 -20.57 -30.32
C SER A 164 -22.05 -19.34 -30.19
N ASN A 165 -23.34 -19.51 -30.46
CA ASN A 165 -24.30 -18.44 -30.18
C ASN A 165 -24.32 -18.15 -28.67
N PHE A 166 -24.12 -16.89 -28.30
CA PHE A 166 -24.25 -16.35 -26.96
C PHE A 166 -25.28 -15.21 -26.94
N GLU A 167 -25.95 -15.08 -25.81
CA GLU A 167 -26.91 -14.01 -25.54
C GLU A 167 -26.32 -13.08 -24.49
N THR A 168 -26.51 -11.78 -24.67
CA THR A 168 -26.14 -10.78 -23.68
C THR A 168 -27.16 -9.65 -23.68
N TRP A 169 -27.31 -9.00 -22.52
CA TRP A 169 -27.97 -7.71 -22.40
C TRP A 169 -26.91 -6.62 -22.59
N ASP A 170 -27.09 -5.77 -23.60
CA ASP A 170 -26.11 -4.76 -24.02
C ASP A 170 -26.78 -3.60 -24.78
N GLU A 171 -26.02 -2.57 -25.15
CA GLU A 171 -26.51 -1.44 -25.95
C GLU A 171 -26.77 -1.84 -27.40
N THR A 172 -27.95 -1.52 -27.91
CA THR A 172 -28.36 -1.87 -29.27
C THR A 172 -27.87 -0.84 -30.29
N TYR A 173 -26.55 -0.83 -30.55
CA TYR A 173 -25.91 0.15 -31.44
C TYR A 173 -26.50 0.12 -32.85
N VAL A 174 -26.59 1.31 -33.44
CA VAL A 174 -26.83 1.56 -34.86
C VAL A 174 -25.67 2.38 -35.39
N HIS A 175 -25.13 1.99 -36.55
CA HIS A 175 -23.97 2.63 -37.16
C HIS A 175 -24.34 3.42 -38.42
N LYS A 176 -23.59 4.49 -38.65
CA LYS A 176 -23.58 5.29 -39.89
C LYS A 176 -22.17 5.29 -40.49
N ASN A 177 -22.03 5.85 -41.69
CA ASN A 177 -20.74 5.94 -42.39
C ASN A 177 -20.03 4.58 -42.51
N LEU A 178 -20.82 3.52 -42.69
CA LEU A 178 -20.35 2.16 -42.81
C LEU A 178 -19.47 2.01 -44.07
N ASN A 179 -18.25 1.53 -43.90
CA ASN A 179 -17.34 1.35 -45.04
C ASN A 179 -17.82 0.15 -45.89
N PRO A 180 -17.95 0.30 -47.23
CA PRO A 180 -18.42 -0.77 -48.10
C PRO A 180 -17.46 -1.97 -48.21
N ASP A 181 -16.18 -1.81 -47.89
CA ASP A 181 -15.15 -2.86 -48.01
C ASP A 181 -15.10 -3.84 -46.80
N LYS A 182 -15.87 -3.59 -45.74
CA LYS A 182 -15.89 -4.44 -44.54
C LYS A 182 -16.55 -5.79 -44.83
N ILE A 183 -16.05 -6.83 -44.17
CA ILE A 183 -16.66 -8.16 -44.18
C ILE A 183 -17.43 -8.32 -42.86
N VAL A 184 -18.75 -8.30 -42.94
CA VAL A 184 -19.62 -8.52 -41.77
C VAL A 184 -19.56 -9.99 -41.38
N LEU A 185 -19.12 -10.25 -40.15
CA LEU A 185 -19.00 -11.59 -39.59
C LEU A 185 -20.22 -11.97 -38.75
N GLY A 186 -20.85 -10.98 -38.13
CA GLY A 186 -22.07 -11.16 -37.37
C GLY A 186 -22.90 -9.89 -37.27
N GLU A 187 -24.18 -10.08 -37.00
CA GLU A 187 -25.21 -9.04 -36.95
C GLU A 187 -26.09 -9.17 -35.71
N ARG A 188 -26.75 -8.06 -35.36
CA ARG A 188 -27.86 -8.01 -34.43
C ARG A 188 -29.16 -8.01 -35.24
N VAL A 189 -30.06 -8.94 -34.93
CA VAL A 189 -31.33 -9.10 -35.65
C VAL A 189 -32.49 -8.71 -34.74
N GLU A 190 -33.30 -7.75 -35.17
CA GLU A 190 -34.51 -7.29 -34.49
C GLU A 190 -35.69 -7.24 -35.46
N GLY A 191 -36.51 -8.31 -35.45
CA GLY A 191 -37.58 -8.46 -36.43
C GLY A 191 -37.00 -8.56 -37.85
N THR A 192 -37.27 -7.55 -38.68
CA THR A 192 -36.75 -7.43 -40.06
C THR A 192 -35.50 -6.54 -40.17
N VAL A 193 -35.02 -5.98 -39.06
CA VAL A 193 -33.83 -5.12 -39.02
C VAL A 193 -32.59 -5.97 -38.75
N HIS A 194 -31.59 -5.85 -39.63
CA HIS A 194 -30.32 -6.56 -39.56
C HIS A 194 -29.18 -5.52 -39.47
N GLU A 195 -28.62 -5.34 -38.28
CA GLU A 195 -27.57 -4.35 -38.03
C GLU A 195 -26.20 -5.04 -37.96
N PRO A 196 -25.22 -4.66 -38.80
CA PRO A 196 -23.85 -5.15 -38.70
C PRO A 196 -23.29 -4.86 -37.30
N TYR A 197 -22.78 -5.91 -36.64
CA TYR A 197 -22.42 -5.81 -35.22
C TYR A 197 -21.02 -6.34 -34.92
N THR A 198 -20.46 -7.17 -35.81
CA THR A 198 -19.06 -7.58 -35.79
C THR A 198 -18.55 -7.71 -37.22
N TRP A 199 -17.40 -7.10 -37.52
CA TRP A 199 -16.81 -7.14 -38.85
C TRP A 199 -15.29 -7.06 -38.82
N VAL A 200 -14.71 -7.42 -39.96
CA VAL A 200 -13.28 -7.26 -40.22
C VAL A 200 -13.03 -6.48 -41.50
N ARG A 201 -11.85 -5.88 -41.60
CA ARG A 201 -11.43 -5.06 -42.72
C ARG A 201 -9.90 -4.96 -42.78
N ASN A 202 -9.34 -4.53 -43.91
CA ASN A 202 -7.93 -4.18 -44.02
C ASN A 202 -7.77 -2.66 -44.23
N GLU A 203 -6.75 -2.08 -43.62
CA GLU A 203 -6.31 -0.69 -43.85
C GLU A 203 -4.81 -0.70 -44.17
N GLY A 204 -4.42 -0.32 -45.38
CA GLY A 204 -3.06 -0.53 -45.86
C GLY A 204 -2.67 -2.01 -45.77
N LYS A 205 -1.62 -2.33 -45.00
CA LYS A 205 -1.21 -3.72 -44.71
C LYS A 205 -1.81 -4.26 -43.40
N GLY A 206 -2.46 -3.42 -42.60
CA GLY A 206 -3.00 -3.76 -41.29
C GLY A 206 -4.36 -4.42 -41.37
N ARG A 207 -4.69 -5.17 -40.33
CA ARG A 207 -5.98 -5.86 -40.14
C ARG A 207 -6.76 -5.16 -39.04
N VAL A 208 -8.03 -4.89 -39.30
CA VAL A 208 -8.95 -4.19 -38.41
C VAL A 208 -10.10 -5.13 -38.04
N PHE A 209 -10.28 -5.39 -36.74
CA PHE A 209 -11.42 -6.14 -36.20
C PHE A 209 -12.25 -5.22 -35.32
N TYR A 210 -13.55 -5.12 -35.59
CA TYR A 210 -14.49 -4.37 -34.75
C TYR A 210 -15.63 -5.26 -34.28
N THR A 211 -16.05 -5.04 -33.03
CA THR A 211 -17.30 -5.57 -32.50
C THR A 211 -17.99 -4.53 -31.63
N ALA A 212 -19.30 -4.41 -31.75
CA ALA A 212 -20.11 -3.44 -31.00
C ALA A 212 -20.51 -3.93 -29.60
N TYR A 213 -20.28 -5.21 -29.25
CA TYR A 213 -20.51 -5.74 -27.90
C TYR A 213 -19.54 -5.12 -26.89
N GLY A 214 -20.00 -4.81 -25.68
CA GLY A 214 -19.11 -4.50 -24.55
C GLY A 214 -19.50 -3.34 -23.64
N HIS A 215 -20.78 -2.98 -23.47
CA HIS A 215 -21.16 -1.95 -22.49
C HIS A 215 -21.17 -2.47 -21.04
N GLU A 216 -21.81 -3.62 -20.84
CA GLU A 216 -22.25 -4.10 -19.53
C GLU A 216 -21.49 -5.31 -19.00
N ASP A 217 -21.58 -5.52 -17.68
CA ASP A 217 -20.96 -6.63 -16.97
C ASP A 217 -21.37 -7.99 -17.55
N SER A 218 -22.63 -8.14 -17.97
CA SER A 218 -23.14 -9.36 -18.60
C SER A 218 -22.37 -9.74 -19.86
N THR A 219 -21.87 -8.76 -20.61
CA THR A 219 -21.07 -9.01 -21.82
C THR A 219 -19.63 -9.36 -21.46
N TRP A 220 -18.98 -8.61 -20.58
CA TRP A 220 -17.58 -8.84 -20.18
C TRP A 220 -17.36 -10.11 -19.36
N THR A 221 -18.41 -10.63 -18.74
CA THR A 221 -18.41 -11.94 -18.07
C THR A 221 -18.83 -13.08 -19.02
N ASN A 222 -19.25 -12.78 -20.25
CA ASN A 222 -19.68 -13.79 -21.22
C ASN A 222 -18.47 -14.41 -21.94
N LYS A 223 -18.33 -15.74 -21.81
CA LYS A 223 -17.25 -16.50 -22.45
C LYS A 223 -17.23 -16.35 -23.97
N GLY A 224 -18.39 -16.41 -24.63
CA GLY A 224 -18.51 -16.32 -26.09
C GLY A 224 -18.03 -14.96 -26.62
N PHE A 225 -18.31 -13.88 -25.89
CA PHE A 225 -17.78 -12.56 -26.19
C PHE A 225 -16.25 -12.50 -26.03
N LEU A 226 -15.71 -13.00 -24.92
CA LEU A 226 -14.27 -13.00 -24.69
C LEU A 226 -13.52 -13.89 -25.72
N ASP A 227 -14.10 -15.03 -26.12
CA ASP A 227 -13.59 -15.87 -27.21
C ASP A 227 -13.60 -15.12 -28.55
N LEU A 228 -14.67 -14.39 -28.84
CA LEU A 228 -14.79 -13.57 -30.05
C LEU A 228 -13.71 -12.49 -30.11
N VAL A 229 -13.52 -11.75 -29.02
CA VAL A 229 -12.48 -10.70 -28.94
C VAL A 229 -11.08 -11.32 -29.04
N ARG A 230 -10.80 -12.43 -28.33
CA ARG A 230 -9.53 -13.16 -28.45
C ARG A 230 -9.24 -13.55 -29.91
N ASN A 231 -10.20 -14.16 -30.58
CA ASN A 231 -10.03 -14.59 -31.97
C ASN A 231 -9.84 -13.38 -32.91
N GLY A 232 -10.55 -12.27 -32.65
CA GLY A 232 -10.38 -10.99 -33.32
C GLY A 232 -8.96 -10.44 -33.19
N VAL A 233 -8.41 -10.44 -31.96
CA VAL A 233 -7.03 -10.01 -31.69
C VAL A 233 -6.02 -10.91 -32.41
N LEU A 234 -6.15 -12.24 -32.31
CA LEU A 234 -5.26 -13.20 -32.98
C LEU A 234 -5.29 -13.05 -34.51
N TRP A 235 -6.44 -12.74 -35.09
CA TRP A 235 -6.56 -12.46 -36.51
C TRP A 235 -5.91 -11.12 -36.89
N ALA A 236 -6.11 -10.08 -36.07
CA ALA A 236 -5.64 -8.72 -36.32
C ALA A 236 -4.11 -8.58 -36.25
N VAL A 237 -3.43 -9.31 -35.35
CA VAL A 237 -1.95 -9.27 -35.25
C VAL A 237 -1.22 -9.92 -36.43
N GLY A 238 -1.94 -10.67 -37.26
CA GLY A 238 -1.39 -11.28 -38.48
C GLY A 238 -0.75 -12.66 -38.28
N ASP A 239 -0.62 -13.39 -39.39
CA ASP A 239 -0.27 -14.82 -39.37
C ASP A 239 1.15 -15.07 -38.87
N LYS A 240 2.09 -14.19 -39.18
CA LYS A 240 3.47 -14.25 -38.65
C LYS A 240 3.51 -14.27 -37.13
N ILE A 241 2.72 -13.41 -36.48
CA ILE A 241 2.71 -13.32 -35.00
C ILE A 241 2.01 -14.54 -34.41
N LYS A 242 0.92 -15.00 -35.05
CA LYS A 242 0.25 -16.25 -34.68
C LYS A 242 1.19 -17.46 -34.73
N ASP A 243 2.01 -17.57 -35.78
CA ASP A 243 3.00 -18.64 -35.93
C ASP A 243 4.10 -18.55 -34.84
N GLN A 244 4.51 -17.33 -34.47
CA GLN A 244 5.46 -17.11 -33.37
C GLN A 244 4.87 -17.49 -32.00
N ILE A 245 3.58 -17.22 -31.76
CA ILE A 245 2.88 -17.69 -30.55
C ILE A 245 2.87 -19.22 -30.52
N ALA A 246 2.48 -19.87 -31.63
CA ALA A 246 2.45 -21.32 -31.72
C ALA A 246 3.84 -21.95 -31.48
N ALA A 247 4.90 -21.32 -31.99
CA ALA A 247 6.28 -21.75 -31.80
C ALA A 247 6.78 -21.64 -30.34
N LEU A 248 6.14 -20.81 -29.49
CA LEU A 248 6.48 -20.67 -28.07
C LEU A 248 6.17 -21.94 -27.26
N LYS A 249 5.20 -22.75 -27.70
CA LYS A 249 4.73 -23.98 -27.03
C LYS A 249 4.44 -23.71 -25.55
N LEU A 250 3.38 -22.92 -25.30
CA LEU A 250 2.94 -22.60 -23.95
C LEU A 250 2.59 -23.88 -23.18
N PRO A 251 2.98 -23.99 -21.90
CA PRO A 251 2.57 -25.09 -21.04
C PRO A 251 1.05 -25.15 -20.87
N GLU A 252 0.48 -26.34 -20.99
CA GLU A 252 -0.92 -26.59 -20.64
C GLU A 252 -0.99 -26.98 -19.16
N VAL A 253 -1.28 -26.00 -18.31
CA VAL A 253 -1.30 -26.14 -16.83
C VAL A 253 -2.71 -26.13 -16.25
N ASP A 254 -3.73 -26.28 -17.08
CA ASP A 254 -5.12 -26.15 -16.64
C ASP A 254 -5.55 -27.33 -15.76
N ILE A 255 -5.58 -27.05 -14.45
CA ILE A 255 -6.04 -27.96 -13.40
C ILE A 255 -7.58 -28.05 -13.28
N TYR A 256 -8.34 -27.24 -14.05
CA TYR A 256 -9.82 -27.16 -14.01
C TYR A 256 -10.54 -27.32 -15.35
N ASN A 257 -9.83 -27.41 -16.47
CA ASN A 257 -10.42 -27.50 -17.82
C ASN A 257 -11.36 -26.30 -18.12
N SER A 258 -10.94 -25.05 -17.85
CA SER A 258 -11.88 -23.94 -17.65
C SER A 258 -11.51 -22.57 -18.27
N ASP A 259 -12.34 -22.15 -19.21
CA ASP A 259 -12.55 -20.77 -19.65
C ASP A 259 -13.49 -20.00 -18.69
N THR A 260 -13.50 -20.33 -17.40
CA THR A 260 -14.53 -19.87 -16.44
C THR A 260 -14.22 -18.51 -15.83
N ILE A 261 -13.95 -17.53 -16.69
CA ILE A 261 -13.87 -16.13 -16.29
C ILE A 261 -15.17 -15.73 -15.56
N SER A 262 -16.33 -16.21 -16.02
CA SER A 262 -17.66 -16.00 -15.42
C SER A 262 -17.84 -16.51 -13.97
N HIS A 263 -16.95 -17.36 -13.45
CA HIS A 263 -17.07 -17.98 -12.11
C HIS A 263 -16.17 -17.34 -11.04
N TYR A 264 -15.49 -16.23 -11.33
CA TYR A 264 -14.57 -15.52 -10.42
C TYR A 264 -15.17 -15.20 -9.04
N THR A 265 -16.50 -15.18 -8.92
CA THR A 265 -17.24 -14.88 -7.68
C THR A 265 -18.06 -16.06 -7.12
N LYS A 266 -18.05 -17.26 -7.75
CA LYS A 266 -18.93 -18.40 -7.42
C LYS A 266 -18.23 -19.77 -7.44
N ARG A 267 -16.98 -19.90 -7.01
CA ARG A 267 -16.25 -21.17 -7.07
C ARG A 267 -16.82 -22.18 -6.06
N HIS A 268 -16.98 -23.46 -6.42
CA HIS A 268 -17.36 -24.62 -5.57
C HIS A 268 -16.54 -25.89 -5.96
N VAL A 269 -15.30 -25.72 -6.44
CA VAL A 269 -14.45 -26.84 -6.88
C VAL A 269 -13.13 -26.80 -6.11
N VAL A 270 -12.84 -27.88 -5.37
CA VAL A 270 -11.56 -28.06 -4.68
C VAL A 270 -10.44 -28.07 -5.70
N GLN A 271 -9.43 -27.26 -5.42
CA GLN A 271 -8.36 -27.03 -6.37
C GLN A 271 -7.42 -28.24 -6.48
N LYS A 272 -7.38 -28.92 -7.65
CA LYS A 272 -6.30 -29.91 -7.95
C LYS A 272 -4.96 -29.19 -7.95
N MET A 273 -3.92 -29.80 -7.40
CA MET A 273 -2.58 -29.21 -7.39
C MET A 273 -1.93 -29.30 -8.76
N GLN A 274 -1.50 -28.16 -9.30
CA GLN A 274 -0.65 -28.13 -10.49
C GLN A 274 0.69 -28.76 -10.11
N PRO A 275 1.32 -29.61 -10.95
CA PRO A 275 2.72 -29.95 -10.77
C PRO A 275 3.60 -28.70 -10.86
N ALA A 276 4.66 -28.66 -10.05
CA ALA A 276 5.72 -27.66 -10.20
C ALA A 276 6.32 -27.74 -11.62
N LEU A 277 6.55 -26.59 -12.25
CA LEU A 277 7.13 -26.52 -13.59
C LEU A 277 8.62 -26.20 -13.51
N PRO A 278 9.46 -26.68 -14.43
CA PRO A 278 10.81 -26.14 -14.59
C PRO A 278 10.79 -24.62 -14.83
N PRO A 279 11.82 -23.86 -14.39
CA PRO A 279 11.87 -22.41 -14.53
C PRO A 279 11.59 -21.90 -15.95
N ALA A 280 12.14 -22.57 -16.97
CA ALA A 280 11.94 -22.18 -18.37
C ALA A 280 10.48 -22.31 -18.85
N GLU A 281 9.73 -23.29 -18.32
CA GLU A 281 8.30 -23.45 -18.63
C GLU A 281 7.44 -22.48 -17.81
N SER A 282 7.76 -22.30 -16.52
CA SER A 282 7.12 -21.29 -15.66
C SER A 282 7.24 -19.88 -16.25
N ASN A 283 8.41 -19.49 -16.75
CA ASN A 283 8.64 -18.17 -17.35
C ASN A 283 7.77 -17.92 -18.60
N LYS A 284 7.38 -18.96 -19.35
CA LYS A 284 6.44 -18.80 -20.48
C LYS A 284 5.05 -18.39 -20.01
N LEU A 285 4.72 -18.65 -18.74
CA LEU A 285 3.47 -18.28 -18.07
C LEU A 285 3.57 -16.98 -17.26
N THR A 286 4.63 -16.19 -17.45
CA THR A 286 4.83 -14.92 -16.76
C THR A 286 4.92 -13.75 -17.73
N GLN A 287 4.21 -12.66 -17.43
CA GLN A 287 4.24 -11.39 -18.14
C GLN A 287 5.16 -10.39 -17.41
N VAL A 288 5.94 -9.63 -18.17
CA VAL A 288 6.62 -8.39 -17.75
C VAL A 288 6.28 -7.27 -18.75
N PRO A 289 6.46 -5.98 -18.40
CA PRO A 289 6.21 -4.88 -19.32
C PRO A 289 6.94 -5.02 -20.66
N SER A 290 6.32 -4.50 -21.72
CA SER A 290 6.93 -4.56 -23.06
C SER A 290 8.27 -3.82 -23.09
N GLY A 291 9.29 -4.48 -23.68
CA GLY A 291 10.68 -4.01 -23.66
C GLY A 291 11.54 -4.58 -22.54
N PHE A 292 10.96 -5.38 -21.64
CA PHE A 292 11.68 -6.09 -20.59
C PHE A 292 11.78 -7.59 -20.90
N GLU A 293 12.65 -8.28 -20.17
CA GLU A 293 12.79 -9.73 -20.17
C GLU A 293 13.13 -10.27 -18.77
N ILE A 294 12.82 -11.55 -18.57
CA ILE A 294 13.07 -12.27 -17.32
C ILE A 294 14.31 -13.14 -17.54
N GLU A 295 15.32 -12.97 -16.70
CA GLU A 295 16.53 -13.80 -16.63
C GLU A 295 16.52 -14.58 -15.31
N LEU A 296 16.67 -15.90 -15.37
CA LEU A 296 16.81 -16.72 -14.17
C LEU A 296 18.24 -16.60 -13.66
N PHE A 297 18.41 -16.22 -12.39
CA PHE A 297 19.72 -16.14 -11.74
C PHE A 297 20.05 -17.39 -10.93
N ALA A 298 19.14 -17.85 -10.08
CA ALA A 298 19.28 -19.06 -9.27
C ALA A 298 17.93 -19.78 -9.12
N SER A 299 17.96 -21.10 -8.98
CA SER A 299 16.76 -21.92 -8.74
C SER A 299 17.10 -23.14 -7.89
N GLU A 300 16.07 -23.89 -7.52
CA GLU A 300 16.22 -25.24 -6.99
C GLU A 300 17.11 -26.14 -7.87
N PRO A 301 17.89 -27.08 -7.29
CA PRO A 301 18.01 -27.37 -5.85
C PRO A 301 19.01 -26.45 -5.10
N ASP A 302 19.68 -25.52 -5.78
CA ASP A 302 20.75 -24.72 -5.18
C ASP A 302 20.23 -23.66 -4.20
N ILE A 303 19.01 -23.18 -4.42
CA ILE A 303 18.25 -22.30 -3.52
C ILE A 303 16.84 -22.88 -3.34
N THR A 304 16.28 -22.76 -2.14
CA THR A 304 14.88 -23.09 -1.84
C THR A 304 14.28 -22.01 -0.94
N ASN A 305 12.97 -21.80 -0.98
CA ASN A 305 12.19 -20.87 -0.16
C ASN A 305 12.92 -19.55 0.21
N PRO A 306 13.32 -18.73 -0.78
CA PRO A 306 14.03 -17.48 -0.51
C PRO A 306 13.07 -16.45 0.10
N ILE A 307 13.29 -16.08 1.36
CA ILE A 307 12.46 -15.10 2.10
C ILE A 307 12.96 -13.67 1.91
N ALA A 308 14.29 -13.49 1.97
CA ALA A 308 14.90 -12.18 1.87
C ALA A 308 16.19 -12.21 1.04
N MET A 309 16.45 -11.12 0.31
CA MET A 309 17.64 -10.89 -0.49
C MET A 309 18.37 -9.62 -0.04
N ALA A 310 19.70 -9.61 -0.18
CA ALA A 310 20.55 -8.42 -0.03
C ALA A 310 21.83 -8.58 -0.87
N TRP A 311 22.61 -7.51 -1.05
CA TRP A 311 23.90 -7.56 -1.73
C TRP A 311 25.03 -6.99 -0.86
N ASP A 312 26.20 -7.62 -0.93
CA ASP A 312 27.41 -7.10 -0.28
C ASP A 312 28.12 -6.05 -1.15
N GLU A 313 29.17 -5.41 -0.62
CA GLU A 313 29.94 -4.40 -1.34
C GLU A 313 30.72 -4.92 -2.56
N ARG A 314 30.67 -6.22 -2.84
CA ARG A 314 31.20 -6.87 -4.04
C ARG A 314 30.12 -7.14 -5.09
N GLY A 315 28.86 -6.79 -4.80
CA GLY A 315 27.72 -7.02 -5.66
C GLY A 315 27.23 -8.47 -5.67
N ARG A 316 27.66 -9.31 -4.72
CA ARG A 316 27.21 -10.72 -4.63
C ARG A 316 25.83 -10.78 -3.99
N LEU A 317 24.96 -11.66 -4.48
CA LEU A 317 23.64 -11.86 -3.90
C LEU A 317 23.75 -12.70 -2.64
N TRP A 318 23.11 -12.26 -1.55
CA TRP A 318 22.92 -13.01 -0.33
C TRP A 318 21.43 -13.32 -0.18
N VAL A 319 21.09 -14.56 0.16
CA VAL A 319 19.71 -15.05 0.28
C VAL A 319 19.50 -15.66 1.66
N VAL A 320 18.44 -15.22 2.34
CA VAL A 320 17.86 -15.92 3.48
C VAL A 320 16.95 -17.02 2.95
N GLU A 321 17.33 -18.27 3.21
CA GLU A 321 16.58 -19.45 2.81
C GLU A 321 15.94 -20.10 4.04
N SER A 322 14.62 -20.28 4.00
CA SER A 322 13.86 -20.82 5.12
C SER A 322 13.06 -22.07 4.77
N VAL A 323 13.46 -23.18 5.37
CA VAL A 323 12.78 -24.48 5.30
C VAL A 323 11.98 -24.78 6.57
N ASP A 324 12.23 -24.06 7.66
CA ASP A 324 11.49 -24.18 8.91
C ASP A 324 10.23 -23.29 8.94
N TYR A 325 10.16 -22.22 8.15
CA TYR A 325 8.95 -21.39 8.04
C TYR A 325 7.77 -22.17 7.43
N PRO A 326 6.53 -21.97 7.91
CA PRO A 326 6.14 -21.12 9.05
C PRO A 326 6.02 -21.86 10.39
N ASN A 327 6.14 -23.19 10.43
CA ASN A 327 5.65 -23.98 11.58
C ASN A 327 6.73 -24.70 12.39
N THR A 328 7.96 -24.82 11.90
CA THR A 328 9.01 -25.66 12.50
C THR A 328 9.92 -24.85 13.42
N PHE A 329 9.33 -24.15 14.40
CA PHE A 329 10.09 -23.43 15.41
C PHE A 329 10.83 -24.40 16.35
N LYS A 330 12.12 -24.18 16.61
CA LYS A 330 12.89 -24.98 17.58
C LYS A 330 13.31 -24.11 18.77
N GLU A 331 12.90 -24.53 19.97
CA GLU A 331 13.21 -23.86 21.24
C GLU A 331 14.71 -23.91 21.63
N THR A 332 15.54 -24.67 20.90
CA THR A 332 16.94 -24.93 21.23
C THR A 332 17.90 -24.40 20.18
N ASP A 333 18.93 -23.67 20.64
CA ASP A 333 20.03 -23.19 19.78
C ASP A 333 20.71 -24.34 19.03
N GLY A 334 20.83 -24.20 17.71
CA GLY A 334 21.63 -25.10 16.89
C GLY A 334 20.89 -26.29 16.25
N ALA A 335 19.59 -26.45 16.49
CA ALA A 335 18.79 -27.51 15.88
C ALA A 335 17.99 -27.07 14.63
N ALA A 336 17.84 -25.76 14.38
CA ALA A 336 17.08 -25.24 13.24
C ALA A 336 17.84 -25.44 11.91
N ASN A 337 17.15 -25.27 10.79
CA ASN A 337 17.61 -25.69 9.46
C ASN A 337 17.81 -24.52 8.48
N ASP A 338 17.34 -23.32 8.83
CA ASP A 338 17.42 -22.16 7.96
C ASP A 338 18.84 -21.62 7.85
N ARG A 339 19.12 -20.93 6.74
CA ARG A 339 20.47 -20.57 6.34
C ARG A 339 20.52 -19.27 5.56
N ILE A 340 21.71 -18.68 5.55
CA ILE A 340 22.06 -17.55 4.67
C ILE A 340 23.10 -18.06 3.68
N LYS A 341 22.81 -17.90 2.39
CA LYS A 341 23.68 -18.32 1.28
C LYS A 341 24.14 -17.13 0.46
N ILE A 342 25.40 -17.17 0.03
CA ILE A 342 25.98 -16.28 -0.97
C ILE A 342 25.88 -16.98 -2.33
N CYS A 343 25.29 -16.30 -3.32
CA CYS A 343 25.11 -16.76 -4.68
C CYS A 343 25.98 -15.91 -5.62
N GLU A 344 26.91 -16.54 -6.32
CA GLU A 344 27.89 -15.87 -7.17
C GLU A 344 27.81 -16.37 -8.62
N ASP A 345 27.82 -15.43 -9.56
CA ASP A 345 28.12 -15.68 -10.97
C ASP A 345 29.63 -15.49 -11.17
N THR A 346 30.39 -16.59 -11.23
CA THR A 346 31.85 -16.52 -11.33
C THR A 346 32.35 -16.46 -12.77
N ASN A 347 31.46 -16.73 -13.74
CA ASN A 347 31.80 -16.79 -15.16
C ASN A 347 31.23 -15.61 -15.99
N GLY A 348 30.31 -14.83 -15.43
CA GLY A 348 29.72 -13.63 -16.02
C GLY A 348 28.58 -13.88 -17.01
N ASP A 349 27.93 -15.05 -16.99
CA ASP A 349 26.81 -15.39 -17.88
C ASP A 349 25.44 -14.93 -17.37
N GLY A 350 25.40 -14.28 -16.20
CA GLY A 350 24.19 -13.78 -15.57
C GLY A 350 23.48 -14.81 -14.68
N LYS A 351 24.12 -15.93 -14.36
CA LYS A 351 23.59 -17.00 -13.49
C LYS A 351 24.54 -17.34 -12.36
N ALA A 352 23.99 -17.67 -11.20
CA ALA A 352 24.80 -18.19 -10.10
C ALA A 352 25.35 -19.57 -10.46
N ASP A 353 26.66 -19.76 -10.29
CA ASP A 353 27.36 -21.03 -10.47
C ASP A 353 28.12 -21.48 -9.21
N LYS A 354 28.19 -20.62 -8.19
CA LYS A 354 28.80 -20.91 -6.89
C LYS A 354 27.87 -20.48 -5.76
N PHE A 355 27.72 -21.38 -4.79
CA PHE A 355 26.88 -21.19 -3.61
C PHE A 355 27.69 -21.46 -2.34
N THR A 356 27.74 -20.49 -1.43
CA THR A 356 28.48 -20.60 -0.16
C THR A 356 27.51 -20.40 1.00
N VAL A 357 27.50 -21.29 1.99
CA VAL A 357 26.69 -21.10 3.21
C VAL A 357 27.47 -20.21 4.18
N PHE A 358 27.01 -18.97 4.36
CA PHE A 358 27.63 -18.02 5.29
C PHE A 358 27.27 -18.35 6.74
N ALA A 359 25.99 -18.64 6.99
CA ALA A 359 25.48 -19.01 8.30
C ALA A 359 24.36 -20.04 8.16
N ASP A 360 24.36 -21.03 9.04
CA ASP A 360 23.33 -22.06 9.19
C ASP A 360 22.73 -22.06 10.60
N LYS A 361 21.80 -22.99 10.85
CA LYS A 361 21.13 -23.20 12.15
C LYS A 361 20.34 -21.98 12.63
N LEU A 362 19.73 -21.28 11.69
CA LEU A 362 18.90 -20.11 11.95
C LEU A 362 17.46 -20.54 12.17
N ASN A 363 16.72 -19.80 13.00
CA ASN A 363 15.35 -20.12 13.37
C ASN A 363 14.38 -19.09 12.77
N ILE A 364 13.91 -19.35 11.55
CA ILE A 364 12.98 -18.47 10.83
C ILE A 364 13.50 -17.02 10.74
N PRO A 365 14.70 -16.80 10.16
CA PRO A 365 15.15 -15.46 9.81
C PRO A 365 14.22 -14.85 8.74
N THR A 366 13.85 -13.59 8.93
CA THR A 366 12.90 -12.87 8.04
C THR A 366 13.54 -11.76 7.23
N SER A 367 14.74 -11.31 7.60
CA SER A 367 15.47 -10.24 6.91
C SER A 367 16.93 -10.19 7.35
N MET A 368 17.79 -9.58 6.52
CA MET A 368 19.16 -9.24 6.89
C MET A 368 19.57 -7.87 6.34
N VAL A 369 20.55 -7.22 6.99
CA VAL A 369 21.14 -5.96 6.53
C VAL A 369 22.63 -5.92 6.85
N PHE A 370 23.44 -5.43 5.92
CA PHE A 370 24.89 -5.32 6.09
C PHE A 370 25.27 -4.11 6.96
N SER A 371 26.14 -4.33 7.94
CA SER A 371 26.72 -3.28 8.78
C SER A 371 27.96 -3.76 9.53
N ASN A 372 28.92 -2.87 9.81
CA ASN A 372 30.11 -3.13 10.65
C ASN A 372 30.95 -4.33 10.18
N ASP A 373 31.12 -4.47 8.86
CA ASP A 373 31.75 -5.61 8.17
C ASP A 373 31.05 -6.98 8.39
N GLY A 374 29.81 -6.97 8.84
CA GLY A 374 28.97 -8.17 9.01
C GLY A 374 27.53 -7.92 8.57
N ILE A 375 26.61 -8.69 9.13
CA ILE A 375 25.16 -8.56 8.91
C ILE A 375 24.40 -8.57 10.24
N ILE A 376 23.29 -7.85 10.28
CA ILE A 376 22.27 -7.99 11.33
C ILE A 376 21.12 -8.79 10.74
N VAL A 377 20.73 -9.86 11.41
CA VAL A 377 19.68 -10.79 10.98
C VAL A 377 18.47 -10.63 11.90
N SER A 378 17.29 -10.42 11.32
CA SER A 378 16.01 -10.41 12.03
C SER A 378 15.52 -11.84 12.21
N MET A 379 15.45 -12.34 13.46
CA MET A 379 15.14 -13.74 13.78
C MET A 379 14.48 -13.87 15.16
N ALA A 380 13.16 -13.62 15.25
CA ALA A 380 12.46 -13.55 16.54
C ALA A 380 12.74 -14.78 17.46
N PRO A 381 13.07 -14.56 18.75
CA PRO A 381 12.90 -13.32 19.51
C PRO A 381 14.07 -12.35 19.42
N ASP A 382 15.12 -12.69 18.67
CA ASP A 382 16.41 -12.01 18.70
C ASP A 382 16.77 -11.39 17.35
N PHE A 383 17.38 -10.22 17.39
CA PHE A 383 18.21 -9.77 16.28
C PHE A 383 19.63 -10.19 16.56
N VAL A 384 20.28 -10.82 15.58
CA VAL A 384 21.62 -11.40 15.75
C VAL A 384 22.58 -10.73 14.78
N PHE A 385 23.70 -10.23 15.30
CA PHE A 385 24.83 -9.76 14.51
C PHE A 385 25.75 -10.94 14.16
N MET A 386 26.14 -11.05 12.90
CA MET A 386 27.02 -12.10 12.39
C MET A 386 28.13 -11.53 11.52
N LYS A 387 29.34 -12.07 11.63
CA LYS A 387 30.51 -11.54 10.89
C LYS A 387 31.54 -12.63 10.58
N ASP A 388 32.10 -12.57 9.38
CA ASP A 388 33.33 -13.27 8.98
C ASP A 388 34.56 -12.43 9.38
N THR A 389 35.52 -13.05 10.04
CA THR A 389 36.75 -12.40 10.52
C THR A 389 38.01 -12.89 9.83
N ASN A 390 37.92 -13.96 9.03
CA ASN A 390 39.05 -14.65 8.45
C ASN A 390 39.05 -14.62 6.89
N GLY A 391 37.93 -14.26 6.27
CA GLY A 391 37.78 -14.07 4.83
C GLY A 391 37.38 -15.34 4.05
N ASP A 392 36.90 -16.39 4.74
CA ASP A 392 36.41 -17.63 4.13
C ASP A 392 34.92 -17.58 3.75
N ASP A 393 34.26 -16.42 3.91
CA ASP A 393 32.83 -16.21 3.68
C ASP A 393 31.94 -17.07 4.63
N VAL A 394 32.41 -17.37 5.85
CA VAL A 394 31.65 -18.05 6.92
C VAL A 394 31.62 -17.19 8.19
N ALA A 395 30.47 -17.15 8.87
CA ALA A 395 30.32 -16.38 10.10
C ALA A 395 31.10 -16.98 11.28
N ASP A 396 32.15 -16.28 11.73
CA ASP A 396 32.93 -16.59 12.94
C ASP A 396 32.28 -16.02 14.22
N VAL A 397 31.60 -14.88 14.08
CA VAL A 397 30.96 -14.15 15.19
C VAL A 397 29.46 -14.30 15.09
N ARG A 398 28.79 -14.53 16.23
CA ARG A 398 27.33 -14.50 16.39
C ARG A 398 26.97 -13.88 17.75
N GLU A 399 26.31 -12.73 17.74
CA GLU A 399 25.98 -11.97 18.95
C GLU A 399 24.52 -11.50 18.95
N VAL A 400 23.79 -11.71 20.04
CA VAL A 400 22.43 -11.16 20.20
C VAL A 400 22.52 -9.65 20.41
N LEU A 401 21.92 -8.89 19.49
CA LEU A 401 21.94 -7.43 19.47
C LEU A 401 20.73 -6.83 20.18
N LEU A 402 19.54 -7.35 19.90
CA LEU A 402 18.26 -6.93 20.48
C LEU A 402 17.40 -8.16 20.75
N THR A 403 16.64 -8.15 21.84
CA THR A 403 15.72 -9.24 22.19
C THR A 403 14.36 -8.67 22.64
N GLY A 404 13.30 -9.47 22.50
CA GLY A 404 11.93 -9.09 22.86
C GLY A 404 10.93 -9.10 21.70
N TRP A 405 11.33 -9.60 20.53
CA TRP A 405 10.43 -9.75 19.39
C TRP A 405 9.45 -10.92 19.59
N GLY A 406 8.17 -10.68 19.31
CA GLY A 406 7.13 -11.67 19.50
C GLY A 406 7.22 -12.85 18.53
N LYS A 407 6.83 -14.02 19.01
CA LYS A 407 6.84 -15.30 18.27
C LYS A 407 5.45 -15.92 18.08
N ASN A 408 4.42 -15.20 18.50
CA ASN A 408 3.05 -15.72 18.57
C ASN A 408 2.46 -15.98 17.17
N ASP A 409 2.94 -15.28 16.15
CA ASP A 409 2.62 -15.51 14.75
C ASP A 409 3.85 -15.24 13.86
N THR A 410 4.34 -16.27 13.18
CA THR A 410 5.58 -16.20 12.38
C THR A 410 5.45 -15.33 11.14
N HIS A 411 4.25 -15.12 10.59
CA HIS A 411 4.08 -14.20 9.46
C HIS A 411 3.96 -12.75 9.90
N ALA A 412 3.81 -12.46 11.19
CA ALA A 412 3.61 -11.11 11.71
C ALA A 412 4.81 -10.61 12.51
N GLY A 413 5.99 -11.22 12.35
CA GLY A 413 7.22 -10.86 13.03
C GLY A 413 7.88 -9.57 12.50
N PRO A 414 9.06 -9.21 13.07
CA PRO A 414 9.91 -8.17 12.49
C PRO A 414 10.38 -8.56 11.08
N SER A 415 10.55 -7.60 10.18
CA SER A 415 11.02 -7.84 8.81
C SER A 415 11.63 -6.57 8.17
N ASN A 416 12.14 -6.71 6.94
CA ASN A 416 12.66 -5.63 6.07
C ASN A 416 13.68 -4.71 6.74
N LEU A 417 14.74 -5.27 7.31
CA LEU A 417 15.88 -4.49 7.80
C LEU A 417 16.59 -3.80 6.63
N GLN A 418 16.81 -2.48 6.73
CA GLN A 418 17.49 -1.69 5.72
C GLN A 418 18.40 -0.63 6.36
N TYR A 419 19.54 -0.34 5.72
CA TYR A 419 20.42 0.74 6.15
C TYR A 419 19.89 2.07 5.59
N GLY A 420 19.50 2.98 6.48
CA GLY A 420 18.90 4.26 6.16
C GLY A 420 19.91 5.36 5.87
N PHE A 421 19.44 6.43 5.21
CA PHE A 421 20.24 7.63 4.92
C PHE A 421 20.79 8.28 6.19
N ASP A 422 20.07 8.18 7.31
CA ASP A 422 20.47 8.70 8.61
C ASP A 422 21.57 7.88 9.31
N ASN A 423 22.11 6.85 8.66
CA ASN A 423 23.08 5.90 9.18
C ASN A 423 22.52 5.03 10.32
N LYS A 424 21.19 4.83 10.34
CA LYS A 424 20.49 3.90 11.22
C LYS A 424 19.99 2.69 10.45
N ILE A 425 19.72 1.61 11.17
CA ILE A 425 19.01 0.45 10.67
C ILE A 425 17.52 0.69 10.88
N TRP A 426 16.76 0.63 9.79
CA TRP A 426 15.31 0.73 9.77
C TRP A 426 14.70 -0.65 9.62
N GLY A 427 13.49 -0.84 10.14
CA GLY A 427 12.73 -2.08 9.98
C GLY A 427 11.25 -1.88 10.27
N VAL A 428 10.48 -2.92 9.96
CA VAL A 428 9.04 -2.96 10.23
C VAL A 428 8.68 -4.19 11.05
N LEU A 429 7.48 -4.18 11.61
CA LEU A 429 6.96 -5.23 12.49
C LEU A 429 5.46 -5.41 12.22
N GLY A 430 5.02 -6.66 12.11
CA GLY A 430 3.60 -7.04 12.17
C GLY A 430 3.10 -7.28 13.60
N TYR A 431 1.83 -7.61 13.76
CA TYR A 431 1.14 -7.65 15.05
C TYR A 431 1.66 -8.69 16.08
N SER A 432 2.69 -9.50 15.76
CA SER A 432 3.37 -10.33 16.77
C SER A 432 4.02 -9.48 17.86
N GLY A 433 4.31 -8.21 17.57
CA GLY A 433 4.67 -7.23 18.59
C GLY A 433 6.13 -7.29 19.04
N PHE A 434 6.50 -6.26 19.80
CA PHE A 434 7.72 -6.20 20.56
C PHE A 434 7.37 -5.95 22.02
N ASN A 435 7.99 -6.70 22.93
CA ASN A 435 7.89 -6.48 24.36
C ASN A 435 9.24 -6.79 25.00
N GLY A 436 10.00 -5.74 25.32
CA GLY A 436 11.37 -5.88 25.78
C GLY A 436 11.92 -4.59 26.38
N THR A 437 13.21 -4.62 26.69
CA THR A 437 13.95 -3.45 27.21
C THR A 437 15.12 -3.16 26.30
N ILE A 438 15.21 -1.92 25.81
CA ILE A 438 16.31 -1.44 24.97
C ILE A 438 16.90 -0.20 25.64
N ASP A 439 18.23 -0.15 25.80
CA ASP A 439 18.93 0.94 26.47
C ASP A 439 18.33 1.30 27.86
N GLY A 440 17.91 0.28 28.61
CA GLY A 440 17.29 0.45 29.93
C GLY A 440 15.85 0.97 29.92
N LYS A 441 15.24 1.15 28.74
CA LYS A 441 13.84 1.60 28.57
C LYS A 441 12.96 0.43 28.16
N ARG A 442 11.92 0.15 28.97
CA ARG A 442 10.87 -0.81 28.61
C ARG A 442 10.08 -0.25 27.43
N MET A 443 9.85 -1.07 26.41
CA MET A 443 9.03 -0.74 25.25
C MET A 443 8.06 -1.87 24.95
N ASN A 444 6.85 -1.49 24.54
CA ASN A 444 5.81 -2.40 24.08
C ASN A 444 5.05 -1.75 22.93
N PHE A 445 5.02 -2.39 21.76
CA PHE A 445 4.27 -1.93 20.58
C PHE A 445 3.89 -3.12 19.71
N SER A 446 2.74 -3.04 19.02
CA SER A 446 2.15 -4.18 18.32
C SER A 446 2.63 -4.33 16.88
N GLN A 447 2.58 -3.26 16.07
CA GLN A 447 3.02 -3.27 14.67
C GLN A 447 3.40 -1.86 14.23
N GLY A 448 4.31 -1.71 13.28
CA GLY A 448 4.69 -0.40 12.76
C GLY A 448 6.11 -0.35 12.22
N VAL A 449 6.69 0.86 12.24
CA VAL A 449 8.05 1.15 11.76
C VAL A 449 8.94 1.68 12.88
N TYR A 450 10.21 1.28 12.85
CA TYR A 450 11.22 1.64 13.83
C TYR A 450 12.60 1.85 13.17
N HIS A 451 13.52 2.47 13.91
CA HIS A 451 14.93 2.51 13.55
C HIS A 451 15.84 2.46 14.79
N PHE A 452 17.09 2.04 14.62
CA PHE A 452 18.11 1.99 15.68
C PHE A 452 19.53 2.12 15.09
N LYS A 453 20.54 2.45 15.88
CA LYS A 453 21.93 2.50 15.41
C LYS A 453 22.46 1.09 15.10
N PRO A 454 23.45 0.95 14.23
CA PRO A 454 24.10 -0.34 13.93
C PRO A 454 24.56 -1.18 15.14
N ASP A 455 24.76 -0.56 16.30
CA ASP A 455 25.15 -1.24 17.55
C ASP A 455 23.95 -1.61 18.44
N GLY A 456 22.72 -1.54 17.94
CA GLY A 456 21.49 -1.86 18.68
C GLY A 456 20.94 -0.71 19.53
N LYS A 457 21.68 0.40 19.69
CA LYS A 457 21.30 1.51 20.58
C LYS A 457 20.44 2.55 19.89
N ASP A 458 19.94 3.52 20.66
CA ASP A 458 19.16 4.67 20.16
C ASP A 458 17.95 4.22 19.33
N PHE A 459 17.28 3.18 19.83
CA PHE A 459 16.07 2.64 19.24
C PHE A 459 14.92 3.64 19.36
N ALA A 460 14.24 3.89 18.25
CA ALA A 460 13.04 4.70 18.20
C ALA A 460 11.93 3.95 17.47
N TYR A 461 10.80 3.82 18.15
CA TYR A 461 9.54 3.46 17.52
C TYR A 461 8.91 4.72 16.90
N LEU A 462 8.58 4.66 15.62
CA LEU A 462 8.22 5.85 14.85
C LEU A 462 6.72 5.99 14.61
N GLY A 463 5.98 4.90 14.43
CA GLY A 463 4.53 4.99 14.21
C GLY A 463 3.87 3.66 13.88
N ASN A 464 2.60 3.55 14.26
CA ASN A 464 1.77 2.39 13.97
C ASN A 464 1.41 2.34 12.48
N SER A 465 1.41 1.13 11.93
CA SER A 465 0.80 0.79 10.65
C SER A 465 -0.62 0.24 10.87
N SER A 466 -1.35 -0.02 9.77
CA SER A 466 -2.73 -0.51 9.80
C SER A 466 -2.86 -1.98 10.20
N ASN A 467 -1.87 -2.83 9.88
CA ASN A 467 -1.91 -4.27 10.12
C ASN A 467 -0.50 -4.90 10.02
N ASN A 468 -0.40 -6.21 9.77
CA ASN A 468 0.83 -6.92 9.45
C ASN A 468 1.64 -6.23 8.33
N THR A 469 2.82 -5.72 8.68
CA THR A 469 3.64 -4.85 7.83
C THR A 469 4.86 -5.59 7.31
N TRP A 470 5.01 -5.64 5.99
CA TRP A 470 6.08 -6.33 5.27
C TRP A 470 6.72 -5.50 4.17
N GLY A 471 6.27 -4.26 3.95
CA GLY A 471 6.92 -3.34 3.03
C GLY A 471 7.67 -2.26 3.77
N LEU A 472 8.89 -1.99 3.32
CA LEU A 472 9.65 -0.80 3.63
C LEU A 472 10.42 -0.37 2.38
N GLY A 473 10.47 0.92 2.09
CA GLY A 473 11.32 1.42 1.02
C GLY A 473 11.61 2.91 1.11
N PHE A 474 12.70 3.30 0.44
CA PHE A 474 13.20 4.65 0.40
C PHE A 474 13.28 5.18 -1.03
N THR A 475 12.92 6.44 -1.22
CA THR A 475 13.31 7.21 -2.40
C THR A 475 14.73 7.76 -2.24
N GLU A 476 15.36 8.14 -3.35
CA GLU A 476 16.70 8.71 -3.40
C GLU A 476 16.84 10.06 -2.67
N ASP A 477 15.72 10.70 -2.33
CA ASP A 477 15.60 11.92 -1.54
C ASP A 477 15.01 11.68 -0.13
N ASN A 478 15.16 10.45 0.36
CA ASN A 478 14.87 10.04 1.74
C ASN A 478 13.40 10.23 2.16
N ASN A 479 12.44 9.88 1.30
CA ASN A 479 11.06 9.64 1.69
C ASN A 479 10.87 8.15 1.99
N VAL A 480 10.02 7.84 2.99
CA VAL A 480 9.86 6.47 3.50
C VAL A 480 8.44 5.99 3.23
N PHE A 481 8.33 4.77 2.71
CA PHE A 481 7.07 4.15 2.35
C PHE A 481 6.96 2.74 2.92
N LEU A 482 5.72 2.27 3.07
CA LEU A 482 5.41 0.95 3.61
C LEU A 482 4.28 0.28 2.82
N SER A 483 4.16 -1.04 2.98
CA SER A 483 2.98 -1.81 2.59
C SER A 483 2.58 -2.76 3.73
N THR A 484 1.29 -3.06 3.83
CA THR A 484 0.74 -4.01 4.79
C THR A 484 -0.24 -4.97 4.12
N ALA A 485 -0.50 -6.09 4.80
CA ALA A 485 -1.63 -6.96 4.48
C ALA A 485 -2.98 -6.21 4.55
N ASN A 486 -4.01 -6.82 3.99
CA ASN A 486 -5.42 -6.38 4.06
C ASN A 486 -5.67 -5.00 3.40
N ASN A 487 -5.26 -4.89 2.14
CA ASN A 487 -5.55 -3.77 1.25
C ASN A 487 -4.99 -2.43 1.74
N THR A 488 -3.69 -2.42 2.05
CA THR A 488 -2.86 -1.20 2.19
C THR A 488 -1.54 -1.46 1.47
N HIS A 489 -1.59 -1.52 0.14
CA HIS A 489 -0.40 -1.85 -0.66
C HIS A 489 0.60 -0.69 -0.75
N SER A 490 0.19 0.51 -0.34
CA SER A 490 1.05 1.69 -0.27
C SER A 490 0.67 2.61 0.89
N ALA A 491 1.66 2.97 1.70
CA ALA A 491 1.55 3.95 2.78
C ALA A 491 2.78 4.86 2.83
N PHE A 492 2.58 6.12 3.22
CA PHE A 492 3.64 7.11 3.40
C PHE A 492 3.93 7.34 4.88
N TYR A 493 5.20 7.23 5.29
CA TYR A 493 5.66 7.67 6.60
C TYR A 493 6.13 9.12 6.54
N SER A 494 5.49 9.98 7.32
CA SER A 494 5.69 11.43 7.26
C SER A 494 6.60 11.97 8.36
N MET A 495 6.32 11.66 9.63
CA MET A 495 7.13 12.05 10.79
C MET A 495 6.77 11.17 12.01
N PRO A 496 7.58 11.18 13.08
CA PRO A 496 7.30 10.37 14.27
C PRO A 496 5.92 10.63 14.87
N GLY A 497 5.18 9.57 15.19
CA GLY A 497 3.82 9.62 15.71
C GLY A 497 3.67 10.39 17.03
N LYS A 498 4.74 10.49 17.82
CA LYS A 498 4.79 11.36 19.02
C LYS A 498 4.50 12.83 18.70
N TYR A 499 4.80 13.29 17.48
CA TYR A 499 4.53 14.65 17.02
C TYR A 499 3.08 14.85 16.56
N MET A 500 2.30 13.78 16.40
CA MET A 500 0.95 13.80 15.82
C MET A 500 -0.17 13.54 16.83
N GLN A 501 0.15 13.26 18.09
CA GLN A 501 -0.81 12.77 19.08
C GLN A 501 -1.90 13.78 19.46
N ARG A 502 -1.63 15.08 19.28
CA ARG A 502 -2.57 16.17 19.60
C ARG A 502 -3.42 16.55 18.39
N THR A 503 -4.69 16.83 18.64
CA THR A 503 -5.64 17.29 17.61
C THR A 503 -5.85 18.81 17.66
N LEU A 504 -6.17 19.39 16.51
CA LEU A 504 -6.62 20.76 16.33
C LEU A 504 -8.14 20.77 16.12
N GLY A 505 -8.90 20.74 17.22
CA GLY A 505 -10.36 20.72 17.16
C GLY A 505 -10.91 19.42 16.55
N GLU A 506 -11.90 19.54 15.66
CA GLU A 506 -12.62 18.42 15.03
C GLU A 506 -12.03 17.99 13.66
N GLU A 507 -10.71 18.10 13.48
CA GLU A 507 -10.05 17.70 12.23
C GLU A 507 -10.00 16.18 12.03
N GLN A 508 -9.92 15.74 10.76
CA GLN A 508 -9.64 14.35 10.46
C GLN A 508 -8.21 14.00 10.90
N PRO A 509 -8.00 12.88 11.60
CA PRO A 509 -6.68 12.50 12.06
C PRO A 509 -5.78 12.14 10.88
N VAL A 510 -4.60 12.75 10.85
CA VAL A 510 -3.48 12.35 9.97
C VAL A 510 -2.60 11.40 10.77
N LEU A 511 -2.24 10.28 10.18
CA LEU A 511 -1.40 9.26 10.81
C LEU A 511 0.07 9.43 10.42
N ALA A 512 0.96 8.96 11.30
CA ALA A 512 2.40 8.94 11.03
C ALA A 512 2.70 8.11 9.77
N VAL A 513 2.05 6.95 9.68
CA VAL A 513 1.99 6.08 8.49
C VAL A 513 0.58 6.19 7.91
N GLN A 514 0.45 6.92 6.81
CA GLN A 514 -0.83 7.18 6.16
C GLN A 514 -0.99 6.28 4.94
N LYS A 515 -2.13 5.57 4.83
CA LYS A 515 -2.49 4.82 3.62
C LYS A 515 -2.66 5.80 2.44
N ILE A 516 -2.10 5.44 1.28
CA ILE A 516 -2.08 6.27 0.06
C ILE A 516 -2.49 5.50 -1.23
N ASP A 517 -2.98 4.28 -1.11
CA ASP A 517 -3.49 3.47 -2.23
C ASP A 517 -4.42 4.27 -3.16
N GLY A 518 -4.18 4.23 -4.47
CA GLY A 518 -5.03 4.87 -5.48
C GLY A 518 -6.20 4.01 -5.94
N HIS A 519 -6.23 2.73 -5.58
CA HIS A 519 -7.21 1.76 -6.06
C HIS A 519 -7.35 0.54 -5.12
N TYR A 520 -8.34 -0.30 -5.39
CA TYR A 520 -8.57 -1.56 -4.69
C TYR A 520 -8.09 -2.79 -5.48
N ASP A 521 -8.34 -2.79 -6.79
CA ASP A 521 -8.25 -3.98 -7.64
C ASP A 521 -6.80 -4.34 -7.99
N ALA A 522 -6.43 -5.59 -7.78
CA ALA A 522 -5.18 -6.15 -8.26
C ALA A 522 -5.38 -6.91 -9.58
N HIS A 523 -4.38 -6.85 -10.47
CA HIS A 523 -4.53 -7.28 -11.86
C HIS A 523 -3.99 -8.69 -12.12
N SER A 524 -4.56 -9.72 -11.50
CA SER A 524 -4.06 -11.10 -11.68
C SER A 524 -4.19 -11.62 -13.12
N MET A 525 -3.21 -12.42 -13.56
CA MET A 525 -3.19 -13.09 -14.88
C MET A 525 -3.81 -14.50 -14.86
N THR A 526 -4.36 -14.92 -13.73
CA THR A 526 -5.07 -16.19 -13.57
C THR A 526 -6.36 -15.98 -12.80
N PRO A 527 -7.44 -16.71 -13.12
CA PRO A 527 -8.63 -16.63 -12.31
C PRO A 527 -8.50 -17.34 -10.96
N ASN A 528 -7.46 -18.15 -10.76
CA ASN A 528 -7.28 -19.01 -9.60
C ASN A 528 -6.61 -18.27 -8.44
N LEU A 529 -7.31 -17.32 -7.85
CA LEU A 529 -6.79 -16.57 -6.70
C LEU A 529 -6.63 -17.45 -5.47
N ARG A 530 -5.57 -17.23 -4.71
CA ARG A 530 -5.21 -17.97 -3.49
C ARG A 530 -5.33 -17.09 -2.25
N GLN A 531 -6.35 -16.24 -2.24
CA GLN A 531 -6.64 -15.30 -1.16
C GLN A 531 -7.59 -15.87 -0.12
N VAL A 532 -7.44 -15.40 1.11
CA VAL A 532 -8.32 -15.74 2.25
C VAL A 532 -9.28 -14.61 2.61
N ASP A 533 -8.87 -13.38 2.35
CA ASP A 533 -9.57 -12.13 2.54
C ASP A 533 -9.28 -11.21 1.34
N VAL A 534 -9.94 -10.04 1.26
CA VAL A 534 -9.70 -9.01 0.22
C VAL A 534 -9.56 -9.57 -1.20
N VAL A 535 -10.47 -10.49 -1.56
CA VAL A 535 -10.47 -11.17 -2.87
C VAL A 535 -10.47 -10.16 -4.01
N GLY A 536 -9.52 -10.32 -4.94
CA GLY A 536 -9.31 -9.41 -6.05
C GLY A 536 -8.53 -8.13 -5.71
N GLY A 537 -8.21 -7.88 -4.43
CA GLY A 537 -7.33 -6.79 -3.99
C GLY A 537 -5.99 -7.33 -3.46
N PHE A 538 -5.36 -6.60 -2.55
CA PHE A 538 -4.06 -6.98 -1.97
C PHE A 538 -4.21 -7.61 -0.58
N THR A 539 -4.06 -8.93 -0.48
CA THR A 539 -4.07 -9.69 0.78
C THR A 539 -2.74 -9.59 1.51
N SER A 540 -1.63 -9.69 0.79
CA SER A 540 -0.28 -9.88 1.32
C SER A 540 0.74 -8.98 0.61
N ALA A 541 0.40 -7.70 0.46
CA ALA A 541 1.30 -6.69 -0.11
C ALA A 541 2.62 -6.63 0.66
N ALA A 542 3.66 -7.24 0.10
CA ALA A 542 5.01 -7.34 0.65
C ALA A 542 6.00 -6.50 -0.17
N GLY A 543 6.97 -5.87 0.50
CA GLY A 543 7.93 -4.98 -0.15
C GLY A 543 7.36 -3.61 -0.54
N HIS A 544 8.24 -2.62 -0.67
CA HIS A 544 7.91 -1.27 -1.20
C HIS A 544 9.17 -0.60 -1.79
N HIS A 545 10.05 -1.38 -2.44
CA HIS A 545 11.33 -0.86 -2.92
C HIS A 545 11.16 -0.08 -4.22
N PHE A 546 11.89 1.04 -4.36
CA PHE A 546 11.83 1.88 -5.54
C PHE A 546 12.83 1.45 -6.62
N TYR A 547 12.50 1.77 -7.87
CA TYR A 547 13.49 1.79 -8.93
C TYR A 547 14.44 2.99 -8.77
N THR A 548 15.71 2.71 -8.43
CA THR A 548 16.69 3.73 -8.00
C THR A 548 18.02 3.68 -8.77
N ALA A 549 17.97 3.17 -10.00
CA ALA A 549 19.06 3.15 -10.99
C ALA A 549 18.68 3.91 -12.27
N ARG A 550 19.57 3.97 -13.28
CA ARG A 550 19.32 4.71 -14.55
C ARG A 550 19.31 3.81 -15.81
N ASN A 551 19.26 2.49 -15.62
CA ASN A 551 19.29 1.50 -16.69
C ASN A 551 17.92 1.31 -17.37
N TYR A 552 16.82 1.40 -16.61
CA TYR A 552 15.45 1.42 -17.11
C TYR A 552 15.08 2.79 -17.67
N PRO A 553 13.96 2.87 -18.41
CA PRO A 553 13.40 4.13 -18.86
C PRO A 553 13.17 5.14 -17.72
N LYS A 554 13.27 6.44 -18.07
CA LYS A 554 13.21 7.55 -17.12
C LYS A 554 11.93 7.59 -16.27
N GLU A 555 10.82 7.10 -16.81
CA GLU A 555 9.55 7.02 -16.09
C GLU A 555 9.60 6.13 -14.84
N TYR A 556 10.60 5.25 -14.71
CA TYR A 556 10.81 4.43 -13.52
C TYR A 556 11.55 5.16 -12.40
N TRP A 557 12.42 6.12 -12.75
CA TRP A 557 13.44 6.67 -11.86
C TRP A 557 12.82 7.35 -10.64
N ASN A 558 13.15 6.84 -9.44
CA ASN A 558 12.74 7.38 -8.15
C ASN A 558 11.22 7.64 -8.01
N ARG A 559 10.40 6.85 -8.70
CA ARG A 559 8.95 7.04 -8.79
C ARG A 559 8.15 5.76 -8.63
N ILE A 560 8.70 4.65 -9.11
CA ILE A 560 8.01 3.38 -9.16
C ILE A 560 8.46 2.51 -7.99
N ALA A 561 7.50 2.08 -7.17
CA ALA A 561 7.71 1.08 -6.13
C ALA A 561 7.21 -0.29 -6.57
N PHE A 562 7.90 -1.34 -6.14
CA PHE A 562 7.55 -2.73 -6.42
C PHE A 562 6.95 -3.37 -5.17
N VAL A 563 5.70 -3.81 -5.29
CA VAL A 563 4.93 -4.43 -4.18
C VAL A 563 4.50 -5.82 -4.60
N SER A 564 5.01 -6.85 -3.94
CA SER A 564 4.69 -8.25 -4.23
C SER A 564 3.35 -8.66 -3.63
N GLU A 565 2.57 -9.43 -4.35
CA GLU A 565 1.33 -10.05 -3.89
C GLU A 565 1.37 -11.56 -4.22
N PRO A 566 1.98 -12.37 -3.34
CA PRO A 566 2.19 -13.79 -3.61
C PRO A 566 0.90 -14.58 -3.79
N THR A 567 -0.19 -14.21 -3.12
CA THR A 567 -1.46 -14.97 -3.17
C THR A 567 -2.19 -14.84 -4.51
N ILE A 568 -1.82 -13.89 -5.36
CA ILE A 568 -2.35 -13.73 -6.72
C ILE A 568 -1.27 -13.56 -7.78
N ARG A 569 -0.01 -13.83 -7.41
CA ARG A 569 1.11 -14.18 -8.30
C ARG A 569 1.63 -13.01 -9.12
N LEU A 570 1.80 -11.86 -8.46
CA LEU A 570 2.25 -10.66 -9.12
C LEU A 570 3.18 -9.79 -8.28
N VAL A 571 3.93 -8.95 -8.97
CA VAL A 571 4.63 -7.77 -8.46
C VAL A 571 3.92 -6.57 -9.08
N HIS A 572 3.26 -5.79 -8.24
CA HIS A 572 2.58 -4.55 -8.58
C HIS A 572 3.57 -3.43 -8.86
N HIS A 573 3.23 -2.61 -9.85
CA HIS A 573 3.93 -1.43 -10.27
C HIS A 573 3.22 -0.22 -9.66
N ALA A 574 3.57 0.16 -8.43
CA ALA A 574 2.96 1.32 -7.77
C ALA A 574 3.61 2.62 -8.27
N VAL A 575 2.84 3.50 -8.91
CA VAL A 575 3.34 4.81 -9.37
C VAL A 575 3.10 5.85 -8.28
N LEU A 576 4.15 6.35 -7.66
CA LEU A 576 4.01 7.34 -6.59
C LEU A 576 4.05 8.75 -7.19
N GLU A 577 3.09 9.59 -6.80
CA GLU A 577 2.99 10.99 -7.22
C GLU A 577 2.97 11.89 -5.99
N PRO A 578 3.72 13.02 -6.00
CA PRO A 578 3.61 14.01 -4.93
C PRO A 578 2.18 14.54 -4.80
N ASP A 579 1.70 14.66 -3.56
CA ASP A 579 0.43 15.27 -3.23
C ASP A 579 0.59 16.11 -1.95
N GLY A 580 0.68 17.43 -2.13
CA GLY A 580 1.09 18.34 -1.07
C GLY A 580 2.51 18.04 -0.57
N ALA A 581 2.70 17.97 0.75
CA ALA A 581 3.92 17.49 1.40
C ALA A 581 4.02 15.94 1.46
N GLY A 582 2.93 15.24 1.16
CA GLY A 582 2.83 13.79 1.10
C GLY A 582 2.80 13.24 -0.33
N PHE A 583 2.14 12.10 -0.49
CA PHE A 583 2.11 11.33 -1.73
C PHE A 583 0.76 10.63 -1.92
N LYS A 584 0.47 10.26 -3.17
CA LYS A 584 -0.59 9.33 -3.55
C LYS A 584 -0.05 8.27 -4.48
N GLU A 585 -0.62 7.07 -4.42
CA GLU A 585 -0.37 6.03 -5.41
C GLU A 585 -1.32 6.22 -6.61
N LYS A 586 -0.80 5.92 -7.79
CA LYS A 586 -1.55 5.72 -9.02
C LYS A 586 -1.25 4.31 -9.52
N ASP A 587 -2.31 3.60 -9.91
CA ASP A 587 -2.22 2.26 -10.47
C ASP A 587 -1.34 2.21 -11.74
N GLY A 588 -0.22 1.50 -11.65
CA GLY A 588 0.69 1.21 -12.77
C GLY A 588 0.57 -0.21 -13.32
N TRP A 589 -0.45 -0.97 -12.89
CA TRP A 589 -0.65 -2.39 -13.21
C TRP A 589 0.51 -3.27 -12.73
N ASN A 590 0.84 -4.35 -13.45
CA ASN A 590 1.85 -5.30 -13.01
C ASN A 590 3.21 -4.98 -13.60
N PHE A 591 4.24 -5.04 -12.75
CA PHE A 591 5.63 -5.15 -13.19
C PHE A 591 5.98 -6.61 -13.56
N MET A 592 5.42 -7.58 -12.87
CA MET A 592 5.58 -9.01 -13.19
C MET A 592 4.32 -9.74 -12.75
N ALA A 593 3.72 -10.59 -13.58
CA ALA A 593 2.53 -11.36 -13.18
C ALA A 593 2.47 -12.72 -13.89
N SER A 594 2.13 -13.76 -13.15
CA SER A 594 2.15 -15.14 -13.66
C SER A 594 0.80 -15.83 -13.56
N SER A 595 0.57 -16.77 -14.49
CA SER A 595 -0.50 -17.76 -14.39
C SER A 595 -0.01 -19.14 -13.93
N ASP A 596 1.27 -19.31 -13.62
CA ASP A 596 1.78 -20.53 -12.98
C ASP A 596 1.31 -20.56 -11.53
N GLU A 597 0.60 -21.61 -11.11
CA GLU A 597 -0.05 -21.66 -9.80
C GLU A 597 0.93 -21.65 -8.61
N TRP A 598 2.22 -21.90 -8.85
CA TRP A 598 3.29 -21.91 -7.85
C TRP A 598 4.02 -20.58 -7.70
N PHE A 599 3.95 -19.68 -8.69
CA PHE A 599 4.67 -18.40 -8.65
C PHE A 599 4.18 -17.55 -7.47
N GLY A 600 5.09 -17.22 -6.55
CA GLY A 600 4.80 -16.57 -5.29
C GLY A 600 5.90 -15.57 -4.93
N PRO A 601 5.95 -14.40 -5.59
CA PRO A 601 6.95 -13.38 -5.31
C PRO A 601 6.76 -12.80 -3.90
N VAL A 602 7.85 -12.64 -3.16
CA VAL A 602 7.81 -12.10 -1.79
C VAL A 602 8.73 -10.90 -1.57
N GLN A 603 9.67 -10.65 -2.47
CA GLN A 603 10.50 -9.45 -2.48
C GLN A 603 10.84 -9.07 -3.92
N ALA A 604 10.82 -7.78 -4.21
CA ALA A 604 11.31 -7.23 -5.47
C ALA A 604 12.02 -5.89 -5.22
N GLU A 605 13.24 -5.73 -5.71
CA GLU A 605 14.00 -4.47 -5.56
C GLU A 605 15.09 -4.25 -6.62
N THR A 606 15.63 -3.02 -6.69
CA THR A 606 16.72 -2.68 -7.61
C THR A 606 18.04 -3.25 -7.12
N GLY A 607 18.66 -4.14 -7.91
CA GLY A 607 19.96 -4.72 -7.59
C GLY A 607 21.15 -3.85 -8.02
N PRO A 608 22.39 -4.30 -7.72
CA PRO A 608 23.63 -3.56 -7.98
C PRO A 608 23.90 -3.27 -9.47
N ASP A 609 23.37 -4.10 -10.35
CA ASP A 609 23.48 -3.99 -11.81
C ASP A 609 22.47 -3.01 -12.42
N GLY A 610 21.49 -2.55 -11.64
CA GLY A 610 20.38 -1.71 -12.08
C GLY A 610 19.19 -2.49 -12.65
N ALA A 611 19.20 -3.82 -12.57
CA ALA A 611 18.04 -4.67 -12.84
C ALA A 611 17.11 -4.70 -11.63
N VAL A 612 15.85 -5.10 -11.83
CA VAL A 612 14.95 -5.40 -10.71
C VAL A 612 15.02 -6.90 -10.43
N TRP A 613 15.43 -7.24 -9.23
CA TRP A 613 15.55 -8.63 -8.77
C TRP A 613 14.27 -9.04 -8.05
N VAL A 614 13.83 -10.27 -8.27
CA VAL A 614 12.59 -10.82 -7.69
C VAL A 614 12.91 -12.14 -7.01
N SER A 615 12.58 -12.23 -5.71
CA SER A 615 12.58 -13.46 -4.93
C SER A 615 11.23 -14.13 -5.06
N ASP A 616 11.20 -15.27 -5.72
CA ASP A 616 10.02 -16.12 -5.88
C ASP A 616 10.15 -17.31 -4.93
N TRP A 617 9.27 -17.34 -3.92
CA TRP A 617 9.18 -18.46 -2.98
C TRP A 617 8.86 -19.76 -3.73
N TYR A 618 8.16 -19.67 -4.86
CA TYR A 618 7.72 -20.79 -5.70
C TYR A 618 7.02 -21.90 -4.91
N ASN A 619 5.87 -21.57 -4.32
CA ASN A 619 5.11 -22.49 -3.45
C ASN A 619 3.61 -22.45 -3.78
N PHE A 620 3.02 -23.62 -3.96
CA PHE A 620 1.58 -23.74 -4.21
C PHE A 620 0.73 -23.37 -2.99
N ILE A 621 1.21 -23.66 -1.78
CA ILE A 621 0.57 -23.26 -0.52
C ILE A 621 1.41 -22.14 0.09
N ILE A 622 1.12 -20.91 -0.35
CA ILE A 622 1.81 -19.72 0.14
C ILE A 622 1.11 -19.07 1.34
N GLN A 623 -0.18 -19.35 1.54
CA GLN A 623 -0.95 -18.69 2.59
C GLN A 623 -0.55 -19.16 3.98
N HIS A 624 -0.54 -18.21 4.91
CA HIS A 624 -0.39 -18.53 6.32
C HIS A 624 -1.68 -19.11 6.91
N ASN A 625 -2.83 -18.51 6.59
CA ASN A 625 -4.15 -19.04 6.92
C ASN A 625 -4.80 -19.61 5.66
N VAL A 626 -5.72 -20.57 5.80
CA VAL A 626 -6.55 -21.05 4.68
C VAL A 626 -8.01 -20.86 5.02
N PHE A 627 -8.73 -20.03 4.27
CA PHE A 627 -10.18 -19.88 4.45
C PHE A 627 -10.87 -19.47 3.15
N VAL A 628 -11.73 -20.34 2.59
CA VAL A 628 -12.85 -19.89 1.74
C VAL A 628 -14.05 -20.87 1.82
N PRO A 629 -15.10 -20.58 2.62
CA PRO A 629 -16.32 -21.38 2.73
C PRO A 629 -17.08 -21.55 1.42
N ALA A 630 -16.91 -20.62 0.48
CA ALA A 630 -17.59 -20.69 -0.81
C ALA A 630 -17.00 -21.79 -1.70
N GLN A 631 -15.73 -22.20 -1.54
CA GLN A 631 -14.95 -22.84 -2.62
C GLN A 631 -14.88 -24.38 -2.61
N SER A 632 -15.55 -25.08 -1.68
CA SER A 632 -15.48 -26.55 -1.58
C SER A 632 -16.86 -27.20 -1.38
N PRO A 633 -17.16 -28.34 -2.03
CA PRO A 633 -18.30 -29.19 -1.68
C PRO A 633 -18.19 -29.64 -0.22
N SER A 634 -19.33 -29.74 0.48
CA SER A 634 -19.44 -30.03 1.92
C SER A 634 -18.76 -31.32 2.38
N GLU A 635 -18.51 -32.24 1.46
CA GLU A 635 -17.86 -33.53 1.70
C GLU A 635 -16.32 -33.48 1.76
N PHE A 636 -15.70 -32.37 1.34
CA PHE A 636 -14.25 -32.10 1.47
C PHE A 636 -13.94 -30.92 2.41
N ILE A 637 -14.97 -30.38 3.06
CA ILE A 637 -14.83 -29.39 4.12
C ILE A 637 -14.28 -30.11 5.35
N LEU A 638 -12.99 -29.91 5.66
CA LEU A 638 -12.53 -30.08 7.03
C LEU A 638 -13.46 -29.24 7.92
N PRO A 639 -14.02 -29.76 9.02
CA PRO A 639 -14.97 -29.00 9.83
C PRO A 639 -14.28 -27.76 10.42
N PHE A 640 -14.41 -26.61 9.76
CA PHE A 640 -13.77 -25.34 10.13
C PHE A 640 -14.46 -24.72 11.35
N LYS A 641 -14.24 -25.34 12.52
CA LYS A 641 -14.11 -24.58 13.77
C LYS A 641 -12.65 -24.32 14.11
N GLU A 642 -11.71 -25.19 13.71
CA GLU A 642 -10.26 -25.02 13.91
C GLU A 642 -9.51 -25.78 12.79
N GLN A 643 -8.69 -25.08 11.99
CA GLN A 643 -7.67 -25.76 11.17
C GLN A 643 -6.47 -26.06 12.06
N PRO A 644 -5.72 -27.15 11.80
CA PRO A 644 -4.51 -27.42 12.58
C PRO A 644 -3.47 -26.32 12.30
N HIS A 645 -3.23 -25.50 13.31
CA HIS A 645 -2.12 -24.56 13.31
C HIS A 645 -0.88 -25.27 13.88
N GLY A 646 0.27 -25.04 13.26
CA GLY A 646 1.55 -25.46 13.85
C GLY A 646 2.03 -24.46 14.90
N LEU A 647 3.25 -24.66 15.39
CA LEU A 647 3.83 -23.82 16.45
C LEU A 647 3.98 -22.35 16.05
N GLY A 648 4.11 -22.05 14.76
CA GLY A 648 4.21 -20.68 14.27
C GLY A 648 2.87 -20.04 13.94
N ASN A 649 1.76 -20.60 14.45
CA ASN A 649 0.37 -20.17 14.24
C ASN A 649 -0.14 -20.27 12.78
N ALA A 650 0.58 -20.98 11.92
CA ALA A 650 0.22 -21.11 10.51
C ALA A 650 -0.49 -22.42 10.20
N PHE A 651 -1.28 -22.40 9.13
CA PHE A 651 -1.89 -23.59 8.55
C PHE A 651 -0.83 -24.67 8.27
N SER A 652 -1.00 -25.81 8.95
CA SER A 652 -0.12 -26.97 8.85
C SER A 652 -0.66 -27.97 7.81
N SER A 653 0.16 -28.27 6.80
CA SER A 653 -0.18 -29.21 5.74
C SER A 653 1.07 -29.92 5.21
N PRO A 654 1.03 -31.25 5.01
CA PRO A 654 2.13 -31.98 4.39
C PRO A 654 2.31 -31.64 2.90
N MET A 655 1.39 -30.90 2.30
CA MET A 655 1.47 -30.45 0.90
C MET A 655 2.20 -29.12 0.73
N ARG A 656 2.61 -28.46 1.81
CA ARG A 656 3.37 -27.20 1.72
C ARG A 656 4.78 -27.54 1.25
N ASP A 657 5.22 -26.88 0.17
CA ASP A 657 6.54 -27.14 -0.38
C ASP A 657 7.66 -26.56 0.50
N LEU A 658 8.79 -27.26 0.54
CA LEU A 658 10.01 -26.88 1.27
C LEU A 658 11.27 -27.06 0.39
N SER A 659 11.12 -27.21 -0.92
CA SER A 659 12.19 -27.69 -1.81
C SER A 659 12.42 -26.83 -3.06
N TYR A 660 11.51 -25.91 -3.37
CA TYR A 660 11.62 -25.04 -4.54
C TYR A 660 11.87 -23.58 -4.13
N GLY A 661 12.43 -22.78 -5.04
CA GLY A 661 12.68 -21.37 -4.78
C GLY A 661 13.57 -20.76 -5.85
N ARG A 662 13.26 -19.54 -6.29
CA ARG A 662 13.86 -18.95 -7.48
C ARG A 662 14.18 -17.49 -7.32
N ILE A 663 15.28 -17.08 -7.93
CA ILE A 663 15.68 -15.68 -8.04
C ILE A 663 15.72 -15.30 -9.51
N TYR A 664 14.97 -14.26 -9.86
CA TYR A 664 14.93 -13.70 -11.20
C TYR A 664 15.50 -12.29 -11.23
N ARG A 665 16.03 -11.92 -12.39
CA ARG A 665 16.32 -10.54 -12.79
C ARG A 665 15.35 -10.17 -13.90
N VAL A 666 14.59 -9.10 -13.70
CA VAL A 666 13.90 -8.43 -14.80
C VAL A 666 14.88 -7.41 -15.34
N VAL A 667 15.13 -7.41 -16.65
CA VAL A 667 16.09 -6.51 -17.29
C VAL A 667 15.44 -5.74 -18.43
N TYR A 668 15.84 -4.50 -18.63
CA TYR A 668 15.39 -3.69 -19.76
C TYR A 668 16.28 -3.95 -20.97
N LYS A 669 15.69 -4.37 -22.10
CA LYS A 669 16.43 -4.82 -23.30
C LYS A 669 17.35 -3.76 -23.90
N ASN A 670 16.98 -2.48 -23.77
CA ASN A 670 17.78 -1.35 -24.25
C ASN A 670 18.54 -0.65 -23.12
N GLY A 671 18.60 -1.26 -21.93
CA GLY A 671 19.32 -0.73 -20.79
C GLY A 671 20.81 -0.72 -21.04
N LYS A 672 21.50 0.29 -20.50
CA LYS A 672 22.97 0.31 -20.52
C LYS A 672 23.48 -0.85 -19.68
N LYS A 673 24.50 -1.57 -20.15
CA LYS A 673 25.21 -2.55 -19.30
C LYS A 673 26.10 -1.79 -18.32
N THR A 674 25.96 -2.11 -17.04
CA THR A 674 26.82 -1.56 -15.98
C THR A 674 28.03 -2.48 -15.79
N PRO A 675 29.26 -1.95 -15.67
CA PRO A 675 30.41 -2.77 -15.26
C PRO A 675 30.17 -3.38 -13.87
N ALA A 676 30.75 -4.56 -13.62
CA ALA A 676 30.81 -5.10 -12.27
C ALA A 676 31.62 -4.13 -11.38
N ILE A 677 31.02 -3.69 -10.27
CA ILE A 677 31.64 -2.79 -9.31
C ILE A 677 31.95 -3.59 -8.04
N LYS A 678 33.10 -3.29 -7.43
CA LYS A 678 33.47 -3.77 -6.11
C LYS A 678 33.98 -2.59 -5.31
N LEU A 679 33.47 -2.41 -4.10
CA LEU A 679 33.95 -1.38 -3.18
C LEU A 679 34.81 -2.02 -2.09
N LEU A 680 35.87 -1.31 -1.71
CA LEU A 680 36.76 -1.69 -0.63
C LEU A 680 36.74 -0.59 0.43
N LYS A 681 36.52 -0.95 1.69
CA LYS A 681 36.47 -0.01 2.82
C LYS A 681 37.68 0.92 2.94
N ASN A 682 38.85 0.45 2.50
CA ASN A 682 40.10 1.20 2.54
C ASN A 682 40.40 2.03 1.27
N ASP A 683 39.65 1.85 0.19
CA ASP A 683 39.79 2.62 -1.05
C ASP A 683 38.90 3.88 -1.00
N LEU A 684 39.33 4.88 -0.24
CA LEU A 684 38.55 6.12 -0.07
C LEU A 684 38.24 6.84 -1.40
N PRO A 685 39.17 6.98 -2.36
CA PRO A 685 38.85 7.54 -3.67
C PRO A 685 37.76 6.75 -4.41
N GLY A 686 37.80 5.42 -4.35
CA GLY A 686 36.76 4.56 -4.91
C GLY A 686 35.39 4.77 -4.24
N LEU A 687 35.34 4.88 -2.91
CA LEU A 687 34.10 5.16 -2.18
C LEU A 687 33.52 6.56 -2.51
N ILE A 688 34.37 7.58 -2.63
CA ILE A 688 33.97 8.93 -3.04
C ILE A 688 33.44 8.96 -4.48
N ALA A 689 34.06 8.20 -5.39
CA ALA A 689 33.54 8.04 -6.75
C ALA A 689 32.18 7.32 -6.75
N ALA A 690 32.00 6.31 -5.89
CA ALA A 690 30.75 5.56 -5.79
C ALA A 690 29.58 6.37 -5.22
N LEU A 691 29.81 7.42 -4.43
CA LEU A 691 28.76 8.37 -4.04
C LEU A 691 28.12 9.09 -5.24
N GLN A 692 28.81 9.15 -6.39
CA GLN A 692 28.31 9.74 -7.63
C GLN A 692 27.68 8.72 -8.58
N ASN A 693 27.53 7.47 -8.17
CA ASN A 693 26.96 6.42 -9.01
C ASN A 693 25.47 6.65 -9.29
N ASP A 694 25.01 6.24 -10.47
CA ASP A 694 23.61 6.31 -10.90
C ASP A 694 22.68 5.33 -10.16
N ASN A 695 23.21 4.37 -9.41
CA ASN A 695 22.46 3.39 -8.63
C ASN A 695 22.58 3.69 -7.12
N MET A 696 21.44 3.82 -6.44
CA MET A 696 21.39 4.08 -4.98
C MET A 696 22.11 3.03 -4.16
N PHE A 697 22.11 1.76 -4.59
CA PHE A 697 22.81 0.68 -3.90
C PHE A 697 24.30 1.03 -3.68
N TRP A 698 24.99 1.47 -4.74
CA TRP A 698 26.41 1.81 -4.66
C TRP A 698 26.66 3.05 -3.82
N ARG A 699 25.78 4.06 -3.89
CA ARG A 699 25.89 5.26 -3.07
C ARG A 699 25.68 4.97 -1.59
N MET A 700 24.66 4.20 -1.24
CA MET A 700 24.38 3.81 0.15
C MET A 700 25.51 2.94 0.72
N THR A 701 26.02 2.00 -0.08
CA THR A 701 27.17 1.17 0.30
C THR A 701 28.41 2.03 0.53
N ALA A 702 28.71 2.98 -0.35
CA ALA A 702 29.83 3.90 -0.16
C ALA A 702 29.67 4.79 1.07
N GLN A 703 28.48 5.34 1.29
CA GLN A 703 28.16 6.11 2.50
C GLN A 703 28.43 5.27 3.76
N ARG A 704 27.87 4.06 3.85
CA ARG A 704 28.08 3.14 4.97
C ARG A 704 29.57 2.90 5.21
N LEU A 705 30.31 2.49 4.18
CA LEU A 705 31.74 2.17 4.30
C LEU A 705 32.58 3.40 4.69
N LEU A 706 32.26 4.59 4.19
CA LEU A 706 32.92 5.84 4.59
C LEU A 706 32.68 6.16 6.07
N VAL A 707 31.43 6.05 6.53
CA VAL A 707 31.05 6.27 7.94
C VAL A 707 31.75 5.26 8.86
N GLU A 708 31.74 3.97 8.50
CA GLU A 708 32.43 2.93 9.25
C GLU A 708 33.95 3.10 9.27
N SER A 709 34.55 3.68 8.21
CA SER A 709 35.98 3.94 8.15
C SER A 709 36.44 5.01 9.15
N LYS A 710 35.55 5.95 9.51
CA LYS A 710 35.81 7.13 10.36
C LYS A 710 36.97 8.02 9.87
N LYS A 711 37.41 7.89 8.61
CA LYS A 711 38.56 8.64 8.07
C LYS A 711 38.12 10.04 7.61
N LEU A 712 38.53 11.07 8.35
CA LEU A 712 38.18 12.47 8.06
C LEU A 712 38.97 13.10 6.89
N SER A 713 39.92 12.38 6.30
CA SER A 713 40.68 12.89 5.13
C SER A 713 39.81 13.10 3.88
N VAL A 714 38.59 12.56 3.86
CA VAL A 714 37.65 12.65 2.73
C VAL A 714 36.79 13.92 2.73
N LEU A 715 36.84 14.73 3.80
CA LEU A 715 35.99 15.91 3.94
C LEU A 715 36.06 16.89 2.75
N PRO A 716 37.25 17.24 2.20
CA PRO A 716 37.31 18.16 1.05
C PRO A 716 36.56 17.64 -0.18
N ASP A 717 36.60 16.33 -0.44
CA ASP A 717 35.89 15.71 -1.55
C ASP A 717 34.37 15.67 -1.31
N LEU A 718 33.94 15.37 -0.08
CA LEU A 718 32.53 15.44 0.30
C LEU A 718 31.99 16.86 0.15
N TYR A 719 32.74 17.89 0.57
CA TYR A 719 32.36 19.28 0.39
C TYR A 719 32.21 19.65 -1.08
N LYS A 720 33.09 19.12 -1.95
CA LYS A 720 32.98 19.32 -3.40
C LYS A 720 31.70 18.71 -3.97
N ILE A 721 31.32 17.50 -3.54
CA ILE A 721 30.08 16.84 -3.96
C ILE A 721 28.85 17.65 -3.50
N VAL A 722 28.81 18.08 -2.23
CA VAL A 722 27.69 18.88 -1.70
C VAL A 722 27.54 20.22 -2.43
N ASN A 723 28.66 20.82 -2.87
CA ASN A 723 28.67 22.10 -3.57
C ASN A 723 28.32 22.01 -5.06
N ASP A 724 28.28 20.82 -5.66
CA ASP A 724 27.85 20.66 -7.06
C ASP A 724 26.36 20.99 -7.16
N GLN A 725 26.00 21.92 -8.05
CA GLN A 725 24.62 22.36 -8.26
C GLN A 725 23.91 21.63 -9.39
N LYS A 726 24.59 20.72 -10.08
CA LYS A 726 23.99 19.93 -11.16
C LYS A 726 22.88 19.04 -10.63
N VAL A 727 21.82 18.93 -11.43
CA VAL A 727 20.73 18.00 -11.18
C VAL A 727 20.59 17.06 -12.36
N ASP A 728 20.13 15.84 -12.10
CA ASP A 728 19.81 14.87 -13.14
C ASP A 728 18.52 15.26 -13.89
N GLU A 729 18.12 14.43 -14.83
CA GLU A 729 16.97 14.72 -15.70
C GLU A 729 15.62 14.74 -14.99
N ILE A 730 15.53 14.24 -13.74
CA ILE A 730 14.34 14.31 -12.90
C ILE A 730 14.50 15.34 -11.76
N GLY A 731 15.57 16.14 -11.77
CA GLY A 731 15.80 17.23 -10.84
C GLY A 731 16.44 16.82 -9.52
N LEU A 732 17.02 15.61 -9.44
CA LEU A 732 17.71 15.12 -8.24
C LEU A 732 19.20 15.44 -8.27
N ASN A 733 19.78 15.59 -7.08
CA ASN A 733 21.23 15.49 -6.86
C ASN A 733 21.46 14.52 -5.70
N SER A 734 21.16 13.24 -5.95
CA SER A 734 21.35 12.15 -4.99
C SER A 734 22.80 12.07 -4.45
N PRO A 735 23.86 12.33 -5.24
CA PRO A 735 25.23 12.38 -4.72
C PRO A 735 25.41 13.39 -3.58
N ALA A 736 24.89 14.61 -3.73
CA ALA A 736 24.95 15.62 -2.66
C ALA A 736 24.14 15.22 -1.42
N VAL A 737 22.99 14.54 -1.60
CA VAL A 737 22.21 13.98 -0.48
C VAL A 737 23.05 12.98 0.32
N HIS A 738 23.68 12.00 -0.34
CA HIS A 738 24.52 11.02 0.35
C HIS A 738 25.77 11.65 0.96
N ALA A 739 26.38 12.66 0.32
CA ALA A 739 27.52 13.36 0.89
C ALA A 739 27.16 14.11 2.20
N LEU A 740 26.00 14.77 2.25
CA LEU A 740 25.48 15.40 3.47
C LEU A 740 25.28 14.37 4.60
N TRP A 741 24.67 13.23 4.29
CA TRP A 741 24.46 12.17 5.26
C TRP A 741 25.75 11.44 5.67
N THR A 742 26.76 11.41 4.80
CA THR A 742 28.10 10.93 5.13
C THR A 742 28.80 11.87 6.11
N LEU A 743 28.72 13.19 5.89
CA LEU A 743 29.22 14.19 6.85
C LEU A 743 28.54 14.06 8.21
N HIS A 744 27.23 13.83 8.23
CA HIS A 744 26.47 13.54 9.45
C HIS A 744 26.99 12.28 10.15
N GLY A 745 27.12 11.16 9.43
CA GLY A 745 27.59 9.89 10.00
C GLY A 745 29.04 9.91 10.48
N LEU A 746 29.90 10.74 9.88
CA LEU A 746 31.28 10.99 10.34
C LEU A 746 31.34 11.85 11.62
N GLY A 747 30.20 12.38 12.08
CA GLY A 747 30.10 13.15 13.33
C GLY A 747 30.65 14.57 13.24
N VAL A 748 30.90 15.10 12.03
CA VAL A 748 31.47 16.46 11.86
C VAL A 748 30.40 17.56 11.85
N LEU A 749 29.12 17.20 11.96
CA LEU A 749 27.99 18.15 11.98
C LEU A 749 27.41 18.34 13.39
N ASP A 750 28.25 18.21 14.43
CA ASP A 750 27.87 18.39 15.84
C ASP A 750 27.82 19.87 16.31
N GLY A 751 28.26 20.80 15.46
CA GLY A 751 28.38 22.22 15.77
C GLY A 751 29.83 22.73 15.83
N SER A 752 30.82 21.83 15.95
CA SER A 752 32.22 22.20 16.16
C SER A 752 32.99 22.51 14.86
N ASN A 753 32.59 21.94 13.73
CA ASN A 753 33.27 22.11 12.44
C ASN A 753 32.62 23.23 11.60
N ALA A 754 33.18 24.43 11.68
CA ALA A 754 32.65 25.61 11.00
C ALA A 754 32.62 25.47 9.46
N GLU A 755 33.61 24.81 8.87
CA GLU A 755 33.68 24.61 7.41
C GLU A 755 32.55 23.68 6.94
N ALA A 756 32.35 22.54 7.63
CA ALA A 756 31.27 21.62 7.32
C ALA A 756 29.89 22.30 7.44
N LEU A 757 29.68 23.11 8.49
CA LEU A 757 28.43 23.86 8.68
C LEU A 757 28.21 24.91 7.58
N GLN A 758 29.25 25.59 7.10
CA GLN A 758 29.13 26.53 5.98
C GLN A 758 28.70 25.81 4.69
N VAL A 759 29.24 24.61 4.45
CA VAL A 759 28.85 23.78 3.30
C VAL A 759 27.37 23.36 3.40
N VAL A 760 26.93 22.88 4.57
CA VAL A 760 25.52 22.51 4.79
C VAL A 760 24.59 23.73 4.65
N ASN A 761 24.96 24.88 5.22
CA ASN A 761 24.18 26.11 5.11
C ASN A 761 23.99 26.55 3.65
N LYS A 762 25.03 26.42 2.81
CA LYS A 762 24.92 26.70 1.37
C LYS A 762 23.97 25.71 0.68
N ALA A 763 24.00 24.44 1.07
CA ALA A 763 23.13 23.39 0.52
C ALA A 763 21.63 23.63 0.77
N LEU A 764 21.25 24.43 1.78
CA LEU A 764 19.86 24.87 1.99
C LEU A 764 19.27 25.72 0.84
N THR A 765 20.10 26.15 -0.11
CA THR A 765 19.67 26.89 -1.30
C THR A 765 19.93 26.15 -2.61
N HIS A 766 20.27 24.87 -2.53
CA HIS A 766 20.58 24.03 -3.68
C HIS A 766 19.37 23.87 -4.64
N PRO A 767 19.56 23.76 -5.97
CA PRO A 767 18.45 23.60 -6.93
C PRO A 767 17.54 22.38 -6.65
N ALA A 768 18.12 21.22 -6.35
CA ALA A 768 17.38 20.01 -5.97
C ALA A 768 16.75 20.10 -4.57
N ALA A 769 15.45 19.82 -4.47
CA ALA A 769 14.69 19.83 -3.22
C ALA A 769 15.19 18.79 -2.19
N GLY A 770 15.58 17.60 -2.67
CA GLY A 770 16.16 16.54 -1.82
C GLY A 770 17.43 16.96 -1.08
N VAL A 771 18.28 17.79 -1.72
CA VAL A 771 19.50 18.32 -1.08
C VAL A 771 19.15 19.33 0.01
N ARG A 772 18.20 20.24 -0.25
CA ARG A 772 17.73 21.21 0.77
C ARG A 772 17.08 20.50 1.96
N LYS A 773 16.29 19.45 1.68
CA LYS A 773 15.68 18.57 2.70
C LYS A 773 16.75 17.89 3.55
N ALA A 774 17.73 17.24 2.93
CA ALA A 774 18.83 16.57 3.63
C ALA A 774 19.65 17.58 4.45
N ALA A 775 19.97 18.74 3.88
CA ALA A 775 20.72 19.80 4.56
C ALA A 775 20.00 20.28 5.82
N ALA A 776 18.68 20.45 5.78
CA ALA A 776 17.90 20.79 6.97
C ALA A 776 17.96 19.69 8.04
N SER A 777 17.81 18.42 7.65
CA SER A 777 17.78 17.28 8.58
C SER A 777 19.11 17.04 9.30
N VAL A 778 20.24 17.23 8.61
CA VAL A 778 21.59 16.93 9.14
C VAL A 778 22.20 18.04 10.01
N LEU A 779 21.58 19.23 10.05
CA LEU A 779 22.05 20.31 10.91
C LEU A 779 22.02 19.90 12.39
N PRO A 780 23.00 20.34 13.20
CA PRO A 780 23.00 20.07 14.63
C PRO A 780 21.74 20.66 15.27
N LYS A 781 21.19 19.97 16.28
CA LYS A 781 19.95 20.39 16.92
C LYS A 781 20.21 21.46 17.99
N ASN A 782 20.59 22.66 17.55
CA ASN A 782 20.94 23.81 18.40
C ASN A 782 20.41 25.14 17.83
N GLU A 783 20.57 26.23 18.58
CA GLU A 783 20.05 27.55 18.19
C GLU A 783 20.73 28.14 16.93
N GLN A 784 22.02 27.86 16.70
CA GLN A 784 22.74 28.32 15.51
C GLN A 784 22.10 27.78 14.21
N SER A 785 21.62 26.54 14.23
CA SER A 785 20.95 25.93 13.09
C SER A 785 19.63 26.59 12.73
N PHE A 786 18.91 27.15 13.70
CA PHE A 786 17.66 27.87 13.42
C PHE A 786 17.89 29.06 12.47
N ASP A 787 18.99 29.80 12.67
CA ASP A 787 19.33 30.95 11.84
C ASP A 787 19.59 30.58 10.38
N MET A 788 20.13 29.39 10.14
CA MET A 788 20.34 28.84 8.81
C MET A 788 19.02 28.43 8.15
N LEU A 789 18.09 27.85 8.93
CA LEU A 789 16.82 27.29 8.44
C LEU A 789 15.78 28.34 8.04
N GLN A 790 15.91 29.60 8.45
CA GLN A 790 14.87 30.63 8.26
C GLN A 790 14.38 30.75 6.82
N LYS A 791 15.27 30.63 5.83
CA LYS A 791 14.90 30.70 4.40
C LYS A 791 14.11 29.47 3.94
N ALA A 792 14.39 28.30 4.52
CA ALA A 792 13.77 27.03 4.15
C ALA A 792 12.34 26.87 4.73
N LEU A 793 11.94 27.72 5.68
CA LEU A 793 10.55 27.77 6.19
C LEU A 793 9.52 28.07 5.10
N LYS A 794 9.94 28.71 4.00
CA LYS A 794 9.12 29.08 2.84
C LYS A 794 9.54 28.34 1.57
N ASP A 795 10.13 27.14 1.71
CA ASP A 795 10.59 26.36 0.56
C ASP A 795 9.44 26.10 -0.44
N PRO A 796 9.63 26.29 -1.75
CA PRO A 796 8.58 26.00 -2.72
C PRO A 796 8.14 24.52 -2.73
N ASN A 797 9.03 23.59 -2.34
CA ASN A 797 8.69 22.18 -2.20
C ASN A 797 8.10 21.89 -0.82
N LEU A 798 6.86 21.38 -0.76
CA LEU A 798 6.17 21.15 0.50
C LEU A 798 6.79 20.02 1.32
N ASN A 799 7.34 18.98 0.69
CA ASN A 799 8.03 17.90 1.39
C ASN A 799 9.34 18.39 2.03
N THR A 800 10.06 19.31 1.38
CA THR A 800 11.19 20.01 1.99
C THR A 800 10.75 20.86 3.18
N ARG A 801 9.66 21.64 3.05
CA ARG A 801 9.08 22.40 4.18
C ARG A 801 8.72 21.50 5.36
N LEU A 802 8.14 20.33 5.10
CA LEU A 802 7.80 19.35 6.14
C LEU A 802 9.05 18.95 6.94
N SER A 803 10.14 18.59 6.26
CA SER A 803 11.41 18.24 6.93
C SER A 803 11.98 19.40 7.75
N VAL A 804 11.86 20.64 7.25
CA VAL A 804 12.28 21.83 7.98
C VAL A 804 11.46 22.00 9.25
N PHE A 805 10.13 21.89 9.18
CA PHE A 805 9.28 22.00 10.37
C PHE A 805 9.55 20.88 11.38
N VAL A 806 9.71 19.63 10.92
CA VAL A 806 10.11 18.51 11.79
C VAL A 806 11.46 18.79 12.46
N THR A 807 12.42 19.36 11.73
CA THR A 807 13.72 19.76 12.30
C THR A 807 13.55 20.80 13.40
N LEU A 808 12.62 21.76 13.29
CA LEU A 808 12.32 22.71 14.36
C LEU A 808 11.79 22.01 15.62
N VAL A 809 10.96 20.97 15.48
CA VAL A 809 10.47 20.17 16.62
C VAL A 809 11.63 19.55 17.41
N GLU A 810 12.74 19.25 16.75
CA GLU A 810 13.92 18.65 17.36
C GLU A 810 14.89 19.67 17.97
N LEU A 811 14.72 20.97 17.68
CA LEU A 811 15.54 22.03 18.28
C LEU A 811 15.15 22.29 19.74
N PRO A 812 16.09 22.76 20.59
CA PRO A 812 15.75 23.32 21.89
C PRO A 812 14.70 24.44 21.76
N SER A 813 13.83 24.58 22.76
CA SER A 813 12.83 25.65 22.78
C SER A 813 13.48 27.03 22.60
N SER A 814 12.97 27.85 21.67
CA SER A 814 13.49 29.18 21.36
C SER A 814 12.35 30.14 21.09
N GLU A 815 12.44 31.36 21.63
CA GLU A 815 11.45 32.42 21.36
C GLU A 815 11.47 32.85 19.89
N LYS A 816 12.68 32.91 19.30
CA LYS A 816 12.89 33.29 17.91
C LYS A 816 12.31 32.24 16.96
N ALA A 817 12.49 30.96 17.28
CA ALA A 817 11.89 29.87 16.52
C ALA A 817 10.36 29.88 16.64
N GLY A 818 9.81 30.12 17.84
CA GLY A 818 8.37 30.21 18.05
C GLY A 818 7.71 31.35 17.27
N GLU A 819 8.36 32.52 17.17
CA GLU A 819 7.91 33.62 16.30
C GLU A 819 7.88 33.22 14.83
N ALA A 820 8.91 32.53 14.34
CA ALA A 820 8.94 32.08 12.95
C ALA A 820 7.89 30.98 12.66
N VAL A 821 7.62 30.09 13.62
CA VAL A 821 6.53 29.11 13.52
C VAL A 821 5.16 29.81 13.50
N TYR A 822 4.97 30.87 14.29
CA TYR A 822 3.77 31.69 14.23
C TYR A 822 3.59 32.31 12.84
N GLN A 823 4.65 32.89 12.26
CA GLN A 823 4.60 33.39 10.88
C GLN A 823 4.24 32.30 9.86
N ALA A 824 4.80 31.10 10.00
CA ALA A 824 4.49 29.98 9.11
C ALA A 824 3.04 29.49 9.25
N ALA A 825 2.44 29.63 10.43
CA ALA A 825 1.03 29.31 10.68
C ALA A 825 0.04 30.34 10.08
N LEU A 826 0.53 31.52 9.67
CA LEU A 826 -0.29 32.49 8.92
C LEU A 826 -0.40 32.15 7.43
N ASP A 827 0.45 31.26 6.90
CA ASP A 827 0.42 30.83 5.50
C ASP A 827 -0.69 29.80 5.26
N GLU A 828 -1.63 30.15 4.39
CA GLU A 828 -2.80 29.32 4.07
C GLU A 828 -2.42 27.98 3.40
N GLN A 829 -1.32 27.93 2.64
CA GLN A 829 -0.85 26.68 2.03
C GLN A 829 -0.36 25.70 3.10
N ASN A 830 0.36 26.19 4.12
CA ASN A 830 0.79 25.37 5.24
C ASN A 830 -0.40 24.88 6.08
N ALA A 831 -1.40 25.73 6.27
CA ALA A 831 -2.61 25.40 7.04
C ALA A 831 -3.49 24.35 6.33
N LYS A 832 -3.57 24.39 4.99
CA LYS A 832 -4.38 23.46 4.19
C LYS A 832 -3.73 22.10 3.98
N ASP A 833 -2.41 22.04 3.98
CA ASP A 833 -1.67 20.78 3.85
C ASP A 833 -1.74 19.99 5.17
N PRO A 834 -2.28 18.76 5.18
CA PRO A 834 -2.54 18.04 6.42
C PRO A 834 -1.25 17.56 7.12
N TRP A 835 -0.12 17.46 6.41
CA TRP A 835 1.17 17.08 7.02
C TRP A 835 1.89 18.30 7.59
N LEU A 836 1.90 19.42 6.87
CA LEU A 836 2.51 20.67 7.33
C LEU A 836 1.78 21.25 8.55
N SER A 837 0.44 21.20 8.56
CA SER A 837 -0.35 21.68 9.69
C SER A 837 -0.02 20.93 11.00
N LYS A 838 0.17 19.60 10.92
CA LYS A 838 0.63 18.77 12.05
C LYS A 838 2.05 19.08 12.47
N ALA A 839 2.98 19.20 11.51
CA ALA A 839 4.36 19.58 11.82
C ALA A 839 4.44 20.96 12.49
N LEU A 840 3.63 21.91 12.04
CA LEU A 840 3.55 23.25 12.64
C LEU A 840 2.97 23.23 14.05
N LEU A 841 1.93 22.43 14.32
CA LEU A 841 1.46 22.23 15.69
C LEU A 841 2.59 21.65 16.56
N ALA A 842 3.28 20.61 16.10
CA ALA A 842 4.40 20.03 16.83
C ALA A 842 5.53 21.03 17.10
N ALA A 843 5.87 21.86 16.10
CA ALA A 843 6.90 22.89 16.25
C ALA A 843 6.44 24.01 17.20
N ALA A 844 5.15 24.37 17.16
CA ALA A 844 4.55 25.34 18.08
C ALA A 844 4.55 24.82 19.52
N ILE A 845 4.34 23.52 19.73
CA ILE A 845 4.45 22.88 21.05
C ILE A 845 5.90 22.96 21.56
N GLN A 846 6.87 22.63 20.71
CA GLN A 846 8.29 22.71 21.08
C GLN A 846 8.75 24.15 21.39
N HIS A 847 8.18 25.13 20.71
CA HIS A 847 8.55 26.54 20.83
C HIS A 847 7.42 27.41 21.42
N GLU A 848 6.65 26.84 22.34
CA GLU A 848 5.39 27.41 22.86
C GLU A 848 5.53 28.86 23.32
N LYS A 849 6.56 29.17 24.12
CA LYS A 849 6.77 30.51 24.69
C LYS A 849 6.91 31.58 23.60
N GLY A 850 7.70 31.29 22.56
CA GLY A 850 7.89 32.20 21.43
C GLY A 850 6.64 32.37 20.60
N PHE A 851 5.95 31.25 20.31
CA PHE A 851 4.73 31.24 19.52
C PHE A 851 3.62 32.07 20.20
N LEU A 852 3.39 31.88 21.50
CA LEU A 852 2.37 32.63 22.24
C LEU A 852 2.74 34.12 22.36
N ALA A 853 4.02 34.45 22.57
CA ALA A 853 4.47 35.84 22.60
C ALA A 853 4.25 36.55 21.24
N ALA A 854 4.49 35.85 20.13
CA ALA A 854 4.21 36.33 18.78
C ALA A 854 2.70 36.57 18.56
N ALA A 855 1.87 35.59 18.93
CA ALA A 855 0.42 35.65 18.81
C ALA A 855 -0.21 36.83 19.58
N GLN A 856 0.38 37.24 20.70
CA GLN A 856 -0.06 38.40 21.47
C GLN A 856 0.37 39.74 20.86
N LYS A 857 1.55 39.79 20.22
CA LYS A 857 2.13 41.03 19.67
C LYS A 857 1.57 41.39 18.29
N GLN A 858 1.17 40.40 17.50
CA GLN A 858 0.82 40.62 16.10
C GLN A 858 -0.68 40.85 15.88
N THR A 859 -0.99 41.75 14.94
CA THR A 859 -2.37 42.06 14.55
C THR A 859 -2.94 41.07 13.54
N LEU A 860 -2.09 40.40 12.75
CA LEU A 860 -2.48 39.38 11.78
C LEU A 860 -2.75 38.05 12.48
N LYS A 861 -3.93 37.48 12.21
CA LYS A 861 -4.36 36.17 12.69
C LYS A 861 -4.99 35.38 11.53
N SER A 862 -4.72 34.08 11.48
CA SER A 862 -5.42 33.12 10.62
C SER A 862 -6.27 32.19 11.48
N GLU A 863 -7.28 31.56 10.89
CA GLU A 863 -8.08 30.53 11.57
C GLU A 863 -7.16 29.41 12.14
N PHE A 864 -6.13 29.04 11.39
CA PHE A 864 -5.17 28.02 11.81
C PHE A 864 -4.30 28.50 12.99
N SER A 865 -3.75 29.72 12.95
CA SER A 865 -2.92 30.23 14.06
C SER A 865 -3.73 30.36 15.36
N GLU A 866 -5.01 30.69 15.25
CA GLU A 866 -5.92 30.73 16.41
C GLU A 866 -6.19 29.32 16.97
N LYS A 867 -6.45 28.34 16.10
CA LYS A 867 -6.58 26.92 16.51
C LYS A 867 -5.32 26.40 17.19
N VAL A 868 -4.13 26.69 16.66
CA VAL A 868 -2.86 26.31 17.29
C VAL A 868 -2.70 26.99 18.65
N THR A 869 -2.98 28.28 18.75
CA THR A 869 -2.92 29.03 20.02
C THR A 869 -3.83 28.41 21.08
N ALA A 870 -5.07 28.08 20.72
CA ALA A 870 -6.01 27.41 21.59
C ALA A 870 -5.52 25.99 21.98
N ALA A 871 -4.99 25.24 21.01
CA ALA A 871 -4.46 23.92 21.24
C ALA A 871 -3.27 23.93 22.19
N LEU A 872 -2.39 24.95 22.18
CA LEU A 872 -1.26 25.07 23.12
C LEU A 872 -1.71 25.22 24.58
N GLN A 873 -2.85 25.87 24.82
CA GLN A 873 -3.42 26.05 26.16
C GLN A 873 -4.18 24.81 26.64
N LYS A 874 -4.90 24.16 25.71
CA LYS A 874 -5.73 22.99 25.95
C LYS A 874 -5.28 21.83 25.08
N GLU A 875 -4.52 20.91 25.67
CA GLU A 875 -4.10 19.70 24.97
C GLU A 875 -5.29 18.76 24.82
N THR A 876 -5.51 18.21 23.63
CA THR A 876 -6.55 17.21 23.40
C THR A 876 -5.94 16.01 22.70
N TYR A 877 -6.11 14.83 23.30
CA TYR A 877 -5.67 13.55 22.79
C TYR A 877 -6.91 12.67 22.53
N PRO A 878 -7.13 12.21 21.29
CA PRO A 878 -8.23 11.31 20.99
C PRO A 878 -7.95 9.94 21.60
N LEU A 879 -8.97 9.36 22.23
CA LEU A 879 -8.91 8.02 22.81
C LEU A 879 -9.89 7.12 22.05
N GLY A 880 -9.54 5.84 21.94
CA GLY A 880 -10.42 4.81 21.40
C GLY A 880 -10.29 3.54 22.21
N ARG A 881 -11.33 2.70 22.21
CA ARG A 881 -11.38 1.47 23.04
C ARG A 881 -10.22 0.50 22.83
N ARG A 882 -9.63 0.49 21.63
CA ARG A 882 -8.46 -0.34 21.28
C ARG A 882 -7.26 0.51 20.85
N ASN A 883 -7.34 1.83 20.99
CA ASN A 883 -6.28 2.74 20.57
C ASN A 883 -5.53 3.23 21.81
N SER A 884 -4.45 2.55 22.16
CA SER A 884 -3.54 2.98 23.22
C SER A 884 -2.66 4.12 22.71
N LEU A 885 -2.48 5.15 23.54
CA LEU A 885 -1.60 6.25 23.18
C LEU A 885 -0.14 5.81 23.40
N GLN A 886 0.53 5.43 22.30
CA GLN A 886 1.86 4.81 22.35
C GLN A 886 2.92 5.65 23.06
N PHE A 887 2.84 6.98 22.96
CA PHE A 887 3.75 7.88 23.69
C PHE A 887 2.97 8.54 24.83
N PRO A 888 3.45 8.41 26.08
CA PRO A 888 2.76 8.96 27.25
C PRO A 888 2.78 10.50 27.21
N PRO A 889 1.63 11.18 27.39
CA PRO A 889 1.58 12.61 27.49
C PRO A 889 2.10 13.04 28.87
N ASP A 890 2.68 14.25 28.93
CA ASP A 890 3.15 14.83 30.18
C ASP A 890 2.00 15.48 30.95
N VAL A 891 1.65 14.92 32.10
CA VAL A 891 0.59 15.40 32.99
C VAL A 891 1.08 16.39 34.05
N THR A 892 2.37 16.71 34.08
CA THR A 892 2.99 17.53 35.13
C THR A 892 2.35 18.90 35.23
N GLY A 893 1.78 19.20 36.40
CA GLY A 893 1.14 20.49 36.70
C GLY A 893 -0.12 20.78 35.88
N LYS A 894 -0.72 19.78 35.22
CA LYS A 894 -1.89 19.95 34.36
C LYS A 894 -3.15 19.37 35.01
N GLU A 895 -4.26 20.08 34.84
CA GLU A 895 -5.59 19.52 35.10
C GLU A 895 -5.89 18.42 34.09
N ILE A 896 -6.57 17.38 34.54
CA ILE A 896 -6.88 16.20 33.72
C ILE A 896 -8.38 16.15 33.52
N THR A 897 -8.82 16.03 32.28
CA THR A 897 -10.22 15.75 31.95
C THR A 897 -10.31 14.55 31.04
N ILE A 898 -11.12 13.56 31.40
CA ILE A 898 -11.48 12.44 30.54
C ILE A 898 -12.93 12.61 30.12
N ARG A 899 -13.19 12.60 28.82
CA ARG A 899 -14.53 12.59 28.23
C ARG A 899 -14.77 11.25 27.56
N ALA A 900 -16.01 10.78 27.60
CA ALA A 900 -16.47 9.68 26.77
C ALA A 900 -18.00 9.68 26.68
N SER A 901 -18.55 9.23 25.57
CA SER A 901 -19.96 8.82 25.48
C SER A 901 -20.04 7.32 25.69
N ILE A 902 -20.74 6.87 26.73
CA ILE A 902 -20.80 5.48 27.15
C ILE A 902 -22.16 4.89 26.82
N THR A 903 -22.14 3.65 26.33
CA THR A 903 -23.34 2.85 26.06
C THR A 903 -23.19 1.44 26.62
N LYS A 904 -24.17 0.99 27.39
CA LYS A 904 -24.24 -0.35 27.95
C LYS A 904 -24.68 -1.36 26.89
N SER A 905 -23.97 -2.50 26.82
CA SER A 905 -24.41 -3.62 25.99
C SER A 905 -25.62 -4.32 26.60
N LYS A 906 -26.56 -4.74 25.75
CA LYS A 906 -27.76 -5.48 26.16
C LYS A 906 -27.38 -6.73 26.97
N ASP A 907 -28.07 -6.95 28.09
CA ASP A 907 -27.93 -8.11 28.98
C ASP A 907 -26.55 -8.31 29.64
N LYS A 908 -25.64 -7.32 29.56
CA LYS A 908 -24.35 -7.34 30.25
C LYS A 908 -24.24 -6.20 31.27
N PRO A 909 -23.63 -6.42 32.45
CA PRO A 909 -23.34 -5.33 33.36
C PRO A 909 -22.31 -4.40 32.72
N LEU A 910 -22.53 -3.08 32.86
CA LEU A 910 -21.57 -2.07 32.44
C LEU A 910 -20.40 -2.09 33.44
N GLN A 911 -19.20 -2.43 32.97
CA GLN A 911 -18.02 -2.61 33.82
C GLN A 911 -16.75 -2.46 32.99
N GLY A 912 -15.63 -2.09 33.62
CA GLY A 912 -14.29 -2.15 33.03
C GLY A 912 -13.61 -0.79 32.90
N PHE A 913 -12.39 -0.83 32.37
CA PHE A 913 -11.50 0.33 32.27
C PHE A 913 -11.87 1.22 31.07
N ILE A 914 -12.00 2.54 31.26
CA ILE A 914 -12.27 3.48 30.15
C ILE A 914 -10.95 4.07 29.66
N ALA A 915 -10.24 4.78 30.55
CA ALA A 915 -8.96 5.39 30.23
C ALA A 915 -8.15 5.72 31.50
N GLY A 916 -6.83 5.70 31.40
CA GLY A 916 -5.95 6.10 32.50
C GLY A 916 -4.47 5.92 32.21
N GLN A 917 -3.63 6.55 33.02
CA GLN A 917 -2.17 6.55 32.89
C GLN A 917 -1.52 6.34 34.25
N GLY A 918 -0.38 5.66 34.28
CA GLY A 918 0.38 5.36 35.50
C GLY A 918 0.20 3.92 35.98
N GLY A 919 0.37 3.66 37.27
CA GLY A 919 0.34 2.32 37.84
C GLY A 919 0.21 2.34 39.36
N LYS A 920 0.71 1.29 40.02
CA LYS A 920 0.62 1.13 41.48
C LYS A 920 1.36 2.23 42.26
N ASP A 921 2.40 2.80 41.65
CA ASP A 921 3.27 3.82 42.25
C ASP A 921 2.74 5.25 42.05
N GLY A 922 1.76 5.42 41.16
CA GLY A 922 1.08 6.69 40.92
C GLY A 922 0.37 6.73 39.57
N GLY A 923 -0.80 7.35 39.51
CA GLY A 923 -1.58 7.43 38.26
C GLY A 923 -3.02 7.88 38.43
N TYR A 924 -3.75 7.99 37.33
CA TYR A 924 -5.19 8.27 37.33
C TYR A 924 -5.93 7.31 36.40
N ALA A 925 -7.18 7.00 36.73
CA ALA A 925 -8.01 6.13 35.91
C ALA A 925 -9.49 6.49 36.03
N LEU A 926 -10.19 6.47 34.90
CA LEU A 926 -11.64 6.43 34.82
C LEU A 926 -12.06 5.00 34.47
N TYR A 927 -12.89 4.39 35.31
CA TYR A 927 -13.37 3.03 35.11
C TYR A 927 -14.74 2.82 35.76
N ILE A 928 -15.40 1.73 35.39
CA ILE A 928 -16.69 1.32 35.96
C ILE A 928 -16.49 0.02 36.72
N GLN A 929 -16.84 0.00 38.00
CA GLN A 929 -16.75 -1.19 38.85
C GLN A 929 -17.97 -1.24 39.77
N ASP A 930 -18.56 -2.43 39.90
CA ASP A 930 -19.74 -2.68 40.75
C ASP A 930 -20.89 -1.70 40.48
N GLY A 931 -21.10 -1.37 39.19
CA GLY A 931 -22.16 -0.46 38.73
C GLY A 931 -21.90 1.03 39.02
N LYS A 932 -20.71 1.39 39.52
CA LYS A 932 -20.31 2.76 39.82
C LYS A 932 -19.25 3.24 38.86
N LEU A 933 -19.39 4.48 38.40
CA LEU A 933 -18.36 5.17 37.64
C LEU A 933 -17.39 5.82 38.62
N ILE A 934 -16.10 5.52 38.47
CA ILE A 934 -15.05 5.89 39.41
C ILE A 934 -13.94 6.62 38.66
N MET A 935 -13.64 7.83 39.11
CA MET A 935 -12.42 8.56 38.76
C MET A 935 -11.46 8.44 39.93
N ALA A 936 -10.41 7.64 39.75
CA ALA A 936 -9.41 7.38 40.76
C ALA A 936 -8.11 8.10 40.46
N VAL A 937 -7.44 8.58 41.51
CA VAL A 937 -6.15 9.25 41.49
C VAL A 937 -5.29 8.65 42.61
N LYS A 938 -4.17 8.03 42.22
CA LYS A 938 -3.23 7.40 43.15
C LYS A 938 -1.97 8.26 43.24
N GLN A 939 -1.64 8.70 44.45
CA GLN A 939 -0.50 9.57 44.74
C GLN A 939 0.11 9.18 46.08
N HIS A 940 1.44 9.04 46.15
CA HIS A 940 2.17 8.70 47.38
C HIS A 940 1.64 7.42 48.08
N GLY A 941 1.22 6.41 47.30
CA GLY A 941 0.61 5.18 47.82
C GLY A 941 -0.85 5.30 48.27
N THR A 942 -1.42 6.50 48.31
CA THR A 942 -2.81 6.76 48.67
C THR A 942 -3.71 6.79 47.44
N LEU A 943 -4.84 6.08 47.48
CA LEU A 943 -5.88 6.10 46.45
C LEU A 943 -7.00 7.06 46.85
N SER A 944 -7.12 8.18 46.15
CA SER A 944 -8.26 9.10 46.23
C SER A 944 -9.21 8.85 45.07
N GLN A 945 -10.52 9.00 45.27
CA GLN A 945 -11.49 8.81 44.19
C GLN A 945 -12.75 9.66 44.35
N ALA A 946 -13.39 9.95 43.22
CA ALA A 946 -14.81 10.28 43.15
C ALA A 946 -15.54 9.06 42.58
N ALA A 947 -16.66 8.66 43.20
CA ALA A 947 -17.45 7.52 42.77
C ALA A 947 -18.94 7.87 42.79
N THR A 948 -19.68 7.47 41.75
CA THR A 948 -21.13 7.68 41.71
C THR A 948 -21.84 6.83 42.77
N SER A 949 -22.89 7.39 43.37
CA SER A 949 -23.77 6.67 44.32
C SER A 949 -25.00 6.07 43.66
N GLU A 950 -25.50 6.70 42.60
CA GLU A 950 -26.69 6.29 41.86
C GLU A 950 -26.36 5.28 40.75
N PRO A 951 -27.33 4.42 40.36
CA PRO A 951 -27.20 3.57 39.19
C PRO A 951 -26.88 4.37 37.92
N LEU A 952 -25.93 3.88 37.12
CA LEU A 952 -25.56 4.51 35.86
C LEU A 952 -26.66 4.33 34.79
N PRO A 953 -26.95 5.36 33.96
CA PRO A 953 -27.82 5.21 32.80
C PRO A 953 -27.29 4.18 31.79
N GLU A 954 -28.16 3.68 30.91
CA GLU A 954 -27.74 2.77 29.83
C GLU A 954 -26.93 3.49 28.75
N LYS A 955 -27.17 4.79 28.54
CA LYS A 955 -26.41 5.66 27.65
C LYS A 955 -26.22 7.01 28.32
N PHE A 956 -24.98 7.52 28.37
CA PHE A 956 -24.68 8.81 28.97
C PHE A 956 -23.34 9.37 28.50
N ASP A 957 -23.19 10.69 28.54
CA ASP A 957 -21.91 11.37 28.39
C ASP A 957 -21.25 11.57 29.76
N VAL A 958 -20.00 11.15 29.89
CA VAL A 958 -19.19 11.37 31.09
C VAL A 958 -18.15 12.47 30.85
N VAL A 959 -17.97 13.32 31.87
CA VAL A 959 -16.79 14.19 32.01
C VAL A 959 -16.22 14.01 33.41
N ALA A 960 -15.07 13.34 33.51
CA ALA A 960 -14.34 13.19 34.76
C ALA A 960 -13.16 14.14 34.81
N ARG A 961 -12.96 14.85 35.94
CA ARG A 961 -11.92 15.89 36.08
C ARG A 961 -11.07 15.70 37.33
N LEU A 962 -9.80 16.10 37.23
CA LEU A 962 -8.90 16.42 38.33
C LEU A 962 -8.44 17.87 38.14
N GLN A 963 -8.77 18.74 39.08
CA GLN A 963 -8.53 20.19 39.01
C GLN A 963 -7.32 20.64 39.85
N LYS A 964 -6.86 21.89 39.65
CA LYS A 964 -5.68 22.49 40.32
C LYS A 964 -5.64 22.27 41.83
N SER A 965 -6.80 22.41 42.47
CA SER A 965 -7.00 22.26 43.91
C SER A 965 -6.92 20.82 44.41
N GLY A 966 -6.75 19.83 43.52
CA GLY A 966 -6.90 18.41 43.81
C GLY A 966 -8.36 17.93 43.82
N ASP A 967 -9.33 18.79 43.48
CA ASP A 967 -10.74 18.38 43.40
C ASP A 967 -10.93 17.39 42.25
N ILE A 968 -11.57 16.26 42.56
CA ILE A 968 -12.00 15.26 41.59
C ILE A 968 -13.51 15.43 41.38
N SER A 969 -13.98 15.49 40.14
CA SER A 969 -15.42 15.53 39.85
C SER A 969 -15.80 14.60 38.70
N ILE A 970 -17.04 14.13 38.73
CA ILE A 970 -17.66 13.37 37.66
C ILE A 970 -18.98 14.04 37.30
N ASP A 971 -19.12 14.43 36.04
CA ASP A 971 -20.39 14.84 35.45
C ASP A 971 -20.94 13.72 34.58
N ILE A 972 -22.25 13.49 34.68
CA ILE A 972 -23.03 12.66 33.77
C ILE A 972 -24.07 13.56 33.11
N ASP A 973 -24.08 13.59 31.78
CA ASP A 973 -24.97 14.43 30.96
C ASP A 973 -25.00 15.90 31.39
N GLY A 974 -23.82 16.42 31.76
CA GLY A 974 -23.62 17.81 32.20
C GLY A 974 -24.02 18.11 33.65
N LYS A 975 -24.45 17.11 34.44
CA LYS A 975 -24.74 17.24 35.86
C LYS A 975 -23.64 16.60 36.69
N GLN A 976 -23.06 17.35 37.64
CA GLN A 976 -22.10 16.80 38.60
C GLN A 976 -22.81 15.78 39.52
N VAL A 977 -22.31 14.54 39.53
CA VAL A 977 -22.90 13.40 40.25
C VAL A 977 -21.98 12.80 41.31
N ALA A 978 -20.68 13.07 41.25
CA ALA A 978 -19.73 12.65 42.27
C ALA A 978 -18.60 13.66 42.43
N THR A 979 -18.07 13.75 43.66
CA THR A 979 -16.88 14.53 43.98
C THR A 979 -15.92 13.71 44.85
N GLY A 980 -14.65 14.08 44.82
CA GLY A 980 -13.58 13.49 45.60
C GLY A 980 -12.44 14.49 45.75
N LYS A 981 -11.42 14.12 46.53
CA LYS A 981 -10.26 15.00 46.78
C LYS A 981 -8.97 14.20 46.70
N ALA A 982 -8.17 14.49 45.68
CA ALA A 982 -6.77 14.11 45.60
C ALA A 982 -5.90 15.11 46.38
N HIS A 983 -4.61 14.83 46.52
CA HIS A 983 -3.69 15.75 47.17
C HIS A 983 -3.48 17.02 46.34
N MET A 984 -3.10 16.86 45.07
CA MET A 984 -2.79 17.95 44.14
C MET A 984 -2.67 17.41 42.70
N LEU A 985 -2.33 18.27 41.74
CA LEU A 985 -1.92 17.81 40.41
C LEU A 985 -0.60 17.02 40.48
N PHE A 986 -0.34 16.17 39.49
CA PHE A 986 0.92 15.43 39.43
C PHE A 986 2.11 16.38 39.28
N ALA A 987 3.12 16.23 40.13
CA ALA A 987 4.33 17.06 40.11
C ALA A 987 5.45 16.50 39.20
N ALA A 988 5.25 15.30 38.65
CA ALA A 988 6.19 14.63 37.76
C ALA A 988 5.44 13.86 36.65
N PRO A 989 6.11 13.59 35.51
CA PRO A 989 5.53 12.77 34.44
C PRO A 989 5.24 11.34 34.90
N LEU A 990 4.27 10.69 34.25
CA LEU A 990 3.95 9.28 34.48
C LEU A 990 4.62 8.42 33.40
N SER A 991 5.28 7.32 33.80
CA SER A 991 6.13 6.50 32.92
C SER A 991 5.37 5.57 31.96
N ASN A 992 4.13 5.20 32.29
CA ASN A 992 3.33 4.26 31.50
C ASN A 992 2.49 4.99 30.44
N THR A 993 2.21 4.32 29.33
CA THR A 993 1.33 4.82 28.26
C THR A 993 -0.11 5.00 28.75
N VAL A 994 -0.89 5.83 28.05
CA VAL A 994 -2.32 5.94 28.34
C VAL A 994 -2.99 4.66 27.85
N ARG A 995 -3.54 3.91 28.80
CA ARG A 995 -4.37 2.73 28.54
C ARG A 995 -5.79 3.19 28.26
N THR A 996 -6.47 2.47 27.37
CA THR A 996 -7.84 2.75 26.96
C THR A 996 -8.58 1.44 26.75
N GLY A 997 -9.82 1.37 27.22
CA GLY A 997 -10.71 0.22 27.07
C GLY A 997 -10.32 -1.05 27.80
N GLU A 998 -9.09 -1.17 28.28
CA GLU A 998 -8.62 -2.29 29.07
C GLU A 998 -7.40 -1.90 29.90
N ASP A 999 -7.29 -2.46 31.11
CA ASP A 999 -6.05 -2.48 31.87
C ASP A 999 -5.49 -3.92 31.91
N VAL A 1000 -4.24 -4.08 31.48
CA VAL A 1000 -3.52 -5.37 31.35
C VAL A 1000 -2.30 -5.48 32.27
N GLU A 1001 -2.00 -4.46 33.09
CA GLU A 1001 -0.75 -4.41 33.85
C GLU A 1001 -0.75 -5.28 35.13
N GLY A 1002 -1.81 -6.06 35.36
CA GLY A 1002 -1.89 -7.02 36.47
C GLY A 1002 -1.77 -6.34 37.84
N GLU A 1003 -0.64 -6.53 38.52
CA GLU A 1003 -0.35 -5.94 39.84
C GLU A 1003 0.05 -4.44 39.77
N ASP A 1004 0.42 -3.92 38.59
CA ASP A 1004 0.75 -2.49 38.40
C ASP A 1004 -0.49 -1.64 38.04
N LYS A 1005 -1.55 -1.83 38.84
CA LYS A 1005 -2.88 -1.23 38.66
C LYS A 1005 -3.11 0.00 39.54
N ILE A 1006 -4.00 0.88 39.07
CA ILE A 1006 -4.37 2.13 39.77
C ILE A 1006 -5.53 1.89 40.74
N GLY A 1007 -6.56 1.16 40.29
CA GLY A 1007 -7.76 0.89 41.08
C GLY A 1007 -7.69 -0.42 41.88
N THR A 1008 -8.86 -0.85 42.37
CA THR A 1008 -9.02 -2.05 43.20
C THR A 1008 -9.51 -3.28 42.43
N TYR A 1009 -9.64 -3.18 41.10
CA TYR A 1009 -10.04 -4.28 40.21
C TYR A 1009 -8.93 -5.33 40.05
N ASP A 1010 -9.26 -6.59 39.79
CA ASP A 1010 -8.27 -7.68 39.66
C ASP A 1010 -8.05 -8.12 38.21
N GLY A 1011 -6.81 -8.54 37.92
CA GLY A 1011 -6.42 -9.13 36.64
C GLY A 1011 -6.62 -8.20 35.44
N ARG A 1012 -6.95 -8.81 34.30
CA ARG A 1012 -7.26 -8.12 33.04
C ARG A 1012 -8.64 -7.47 33.13
N PHE A 1013 -8.69 -6.13 33.15
CA PHE A 1013 -9.93 -5.38 33.40
C PHE A 1013 -10.46 -4.68 32.14
N GLY A 1014 -11.04 -5.45 31.22
CA GLY A 1014 -11.59 -4.97 29.96
C GLY A 1014 -12.97 -4.33 30.06
N PHE A 1015 -13.23 -3.31 29.24
CA PHE A 1015 -14.51 -2.63 29.14
C PHE A 1015 -15.60 -3.51 28.51
N VAL A 1016 -16.69 -3.69 29.25
CA VAL A 1016 -17.93 -4.37 28.87
C VAL A 1016 -19.00 -3.31 28.62
N GLY A 1017 -19.43 -3.19 27.37
CA GLY A 1017 -20.16 -2.05 26.86
C GLY A 1017 -19.43 -1.46 25.66
N ASN A 1018 -19.76 -0.23 25.34
CA ASN A 1018 -19.05 0.55 24.34
C ASN A 1018 -18.82 1.99 24.82
N PHE A 1019 -17.73 2.61 24.39
CA PHE A 1019 -17.52 4.04 24.59
C PHE A 1019 -16.90 4.70 23.36
N GLN A 1020 -17.19 5.99 23.23
CA GLN A 1020 -17.08 6.77 22.01
C GLN A 1020 -16.64 8.19 22.30
N LYS A 1021 -16.23 8.94 21.27
CA LYS A 1021 -15.89 10.37 21.39
C LYS A 1021 -14.96 10.62 22.59
N ALA A 1022 -14.12 9.64 22.88
CA ALA A 1022 -13.33 9.63 24.09
C ALA A 1022 -12.12 10.53 23.87
N SER A 1023 -11.82 11.35 24.86
CA SER A 1023 -10.66 12.21 24.82
C SER A 1023 -10.04 12.36 26.19
N LEU A 1024 -8.73 12.53 26.20
CA LEU A 1024 -7.97 13.04 27.32
C LEU A 1024 -7.65 14.51 27.01
N GLU A 1025 -8.09 15.41 27.88
CA GLU A 1025 -7.72 16.82 27.84
C GLU A 1025 -6.77 17.13 28.99
N LEU A 1026 -5.65 17.80 28.70
CA LEU A 1026 -4.70 18.28 29.69
C LEU A 1026 -4.63 19.80 29.62
N ASN A 1027 -4.87 20.49 30.74
CA ASN A 1027 -4.97 21.96 30.74
C ASN A 1027 -4.02 22.59 31.77
N LYS A 1028 -3.42 23.74 31.42
CA LYS A 1028 -2.64 24.54 32.37
C LYS A 1028 -3.60 25.40 33.22
N PRO A 1029 -3.54 25.36 34.56
CA PRO A 1029 -4.52 26.01 35.43
C PRO A 1029 -4.62 27.54 35.30
N ASP A 1030 -3.54 28.21 34.88
CA ASP A 1030 -3.42 29.68 34.86
C ASP A 1030 -3.35 30.26 33.42
N ALA A 1031 -3.67 29.47 32.39
CA ALA A 1031 -3.81 29.98 31.03
C ALA A 1031 -5.06 30.87 30.95
N ALA A 1032 -4.85 32.19 30.96
CA ALA A 1032 -5.93 33.18 30.91
C ALA A 1032 -6.92 32.86 29.78
N GLY A 1033 -8.18 32.64 30.17
CA GLY A 1033 -9.27 32.29 29.27
C GLY A 1033 -9.45 33.32 28.16
N THR A 1034 -9.22 32.89 26.93
CA THR A 1034 -10.16 33.23 25.86
C THR A 1034 -11.24 32.17 25.90
N ASP A 1035 -12.37 32.48 26.52
CA ASP A 1035 -13.62 31.83 26.17
C ASP A 1035 -13.77 31.99 24.65
N VAL A 1036 -13.39 30.96 23.90
CA VAL A 1036 -13.95 30.76 22.56
C VAL A 1036 -15.44 30.78 22.80
N LYS A 1037 -16.11 31.79 22.24
CA LYS A 1037 -17.58 31.92 22.28
C LYS A 1037 -18.16 30.52 22.22
N LYS A 1038 -18.83 30.12 23.30
CA LYS A 1038 -19.75 28.98 23.29
C LYS A 1038 -20.59 29.13 22.02
N THR A 1039 -20.24 28.38 20.98
CA THR A 1039 -21.29 27.78 20.19
C THR A 1039 -21.91 26.83 21.18
N GLU A 1040 -22.97 27.31 21.83
CA GLU A 1040 -23.92 26.43 22.46
C GLU A 1040 -24.33 25.47 21.36
N ALA A 1041 -23.67 24.32 21.31
CA ALA A 1041 -24.35 23.10 20.93
C ALA A 1041 -25.51 23.07 21.91
N THR A 1042 -26.67 23.49 21.40
CA THR A 1042 -27.95 23.25 22.01
C THR A 1042 -27.97 21.76 22.29
N SER A 1043 -27.58 21.38 23.51
CA SER A 1043 -27.99 20.14 24.12
C SER A 1043 -29.49 20.27 24.27
N SER A 1044 -30.19 20.00 23.16
CA SER A 1044 -31.60 19.74 23.22
C SER A 1044 -31.67 18.53 24.13
N LYS A 1045 -32.20 18.74 25.33
CA LYS A 1045 -32.70 17.67 26.18
C LYS A 1045 -33.52 16.75 25.27
N SER A 1046 -32.94 15.62 24.87
CA SER A 1046 -33.68 14.51 24.27
C SER A 1046 -34.35 13.73 25.40
N ALA A 1047 -35.08 14.45 26.26
CA ALA A 1047 -36.10 13.82 27.08
C ALA A 1047 -37.14 13.26 26.09
N ASN A 1048 -37.14 11.93 25.94
CA ASN A 1048 -38.05 11.08 25.15
C ASN A 1048 -37.64 10.63 23.73
N ALA A 1049 -36.35 10.62 23.37
CA ALA A 1049 -35.93 9.95 22.13
C ALA A 1049 -35.86 8.41 22.30
N PHE A 1050 -36.40 7.65 21.34
CA PHE A 1050 -36.34 6.18 21.32
C PHE A 1050 -34.94 5.72 20.89
N VAL A 1051 -34.17 5.14 21.82
CA VAL A 1051 -32.79 4.70 21.55
C VAL A 1051 -32.78 3.28 21.02
N ILE A 1052 -32.03 3.06 19.95
CA ILE A 1052 -31.87 1.81 19.23
C ILE A 1052 -30.37 1.47 19.22
N GLU A 1053 -29.99 0.45 19.99
CA GLU A 1053 -28.66 -0.15 19.85
C GLU A 1053 -28.64 -1.07 18.63
N LEU A 1054 -27.72 -0.85 17.70
CA LEU A 1054 -27.52 -1.65 16.50
C LEU A 1054 -26.04 -2.03 16.44
N LYS A 1055 -25.74 -3.29 16.16
CA LYS A 1055 -24.36 -3.78 16.14
C LYS A 1055 -24.09 -4.53 14.85
N VAL A 1056 -22.88 -4.40 14.32
CA VAL A 1056 -22.40 -5.27 13.23
C VAL A 1056 -22.01 -6.62 13.83
N GLU A 1057 -22.56 -7.70 13.32
CA GLU A 1057 -22.16 -9.04 13.70
C GLU A 1057 -20.80 -9.37 13.08
N LYS A 1058 -19.84 -9.74 13.94
CA LYS A 1058 -18.43 -9.91 13.59
C LYS A 1058 -18.27 -10.98 12.50
N GLU A 1059 -17.54 -10.64 11.44
CA GLU A 1059 -17.13 -11.54 10.36
C GLU A 1059 -18.29 -12.16 9.53
N ILE A 1060 -19.53 -11.67 9.70
CA ILE A 1060 -20.71 -12.19 8.97
C ILE A 1060 -21.47 -11.14 8.15
N MET A 1061 -21.01 -9.87 8.14
CA MET A 1061 -21.60 -8.77 7.35
C MET A 1061 -23.12 -8.62 7.54
N GLN A 1062 -23.60 -8.65 8.78
CA GLN A 1062 -25.01 -8.43 9.13
C GLN A 1062 -25.13 -7.44 10.28
N TYR A 1063 -26.27 -6.75 10.36
CA TYR A 1063 -26.66 -6.11 11.61
C TYR A 1063 -27.27 -7.17 12.55
N ASP A 1064 -27.02 -7.04 13.84
CA ASP A 1064 -27.55 -7.92 14.91
C ASP A 1064 -29.08 -7.91 14.97
N LYS A 1065 -29.70 -6.83 14.50
CA LYS A 1065 -31.16 -6.69 14.37
C LYS A 1065 -31.53 -6.67 12.89
N LYS A 1066 -32.58 -7.43 12.56
CA LYS A 1066 -33.21 -7.43 11.21
C LYS A 1066 -34.49 -6.62 11.15
N LEU A 1067 -35.11 -6.35 12.31
CA LEU A 1067 -36.35 -5.58 12.43
C LEU A 1067 -36.27 -4.69 13.68
N ILE A 1068 -36.58 -3.41 13.51
CA ILE A 1068 -36.68 -2.42 14.58
C ILE A 1068 -38.04 -1.73 14.44
N THR A 1069 -38.88 -1.74 15.47
CA THR A 1069 -40.22 -1.12 15.42
C THR A 1069 -40.21 0.20 16.19
N VAL A 1070 -40.70 1.27 15.56
CA VAL A 1070 -40.71 2.64 16.11
C VAL A 1070 -42.02 3.37 15.78
N LYS A 1071 -42.44 4.32 16.63
CA LYS A 1071 -43.65 5.13 16.37
C LYS A 1071 -43.37 6.28 15.39
N ALA A 1072 -44.30 6.51 14.48
CA ALA A 1072 -44.24 7.58 13.49
C ALA A 1072 -44.09 8.95 14.17
N GLY A 1073 -43.19 9.79 13.64
CA GLY A 1073 -42.94 11.15 14.13
C GLY A 1073 -42.20 11.25 15.47
N GLN A 1074 -41.83 10.13 16.11
CA GLN A 1074 -41.04 10.14 17.34
C GLN A 1074 -39.56 10.48 17.04
N LYS A 1075 -38.86 11.17 17.95
CA LYS A 1075 -37.39 11.28 17.87
C LYS A 1075 -36.77 9.93 18.17
N ALA A 1076 -35.84 9.46 17.34
CA ALA A 1076 -35.10 8.22 17.53
C ALA A 1076 -33.59 8.44 17.42
N VAL A 1077 -32.84 7.57 18.08
CA VAL A 1077 -31.38 7.58 18.09
C VAL A 1077 -30.90 6.17 17.79
N ILE A 1078 -30.12 5.96 16.73
CA ILE A 1078 -29.43 4.68 16.49
C ILE A 1078 -27.97 4.82 16.90
N ASN A 1079 -27.51 3.94 17.78
CA ASN A 1079 -26.08 3.75 18.06
C ASN A 1079 -25.62 2.52 17.28
N LEU A 1080 -24.79 2.70 16.26
CA LEU A 1080 -24.23 1.62 15.46
C LEU A 1080 -22.83 1.25 15.97
N GLU A 1081 -22.66 0.10 16.62
CA GLU A 1081 -21.34 -0.46 16.99
C GLU A 1081 -20.76 -1.35 15.89
N ASN A 1082 -19.51 -1.11 15.53
CA ASN A 1082 -18.77 -1.93 14.59
C ASN A 1082 -17.62 -2.69 15.31
N PRO A 1083 -17.88 -3.90 15.85
CA PRO A 1083 -16.83 -4.75 16.41
C PRO A 1083 -16.01 -5.50 15.34
N ASP A 1084 -16.39 -5.41 14.06
CA ASP A 1084 -15.79 -6.14 12.94
C ASP A 1084 -14.43 -5.53 12.57
N GLY A 1085 -13.52 -6.31 11.96
CA GLY A 1085 -12.24 -5.83 11.44
C GLY A 1085 -12.39 -4.92 10.21
N MET A 1086 -13.56 -4.96 9.55
CA MET A 1086 -13.90 -4.13 8.39
C MET A 1086 -14.69 -2.88 8.79
N GLN A 1087 -14.75 -1.85 7.94
CA GLN A 1087 -15.52 -0.64 8.20
C GLN A 1087 -16.98 -0.80 7.75
N HIS A 1088 -17.92 -0.14 8.45
CA HIS A 1088 -19.35 -0.19 8.13
C HIS A 1088 -20.02 1.19 8.29
N ASN A 1089 -21.06 1.49 7.54
CA ASN A 1089 -21.94 2.65 7.75
C ASN A 1089 -23.41 2.20 7.84
N LEU A 1090 -24.33 3.10 8.16
CA LEU A 1090 -25.78 2.83 8.21
C LEU A 1090 -26.56 3.95 7.54
N LEU A 1091 -27.42 3.59 6.59
CA LEU A 1091 -28.36 4.48 5.94
C LEU A 1091 -29.79 4.01 6.23
N ILE A 1092 -30.70 4.93 6.56
CA ILE A 1092 -32.15 4.69 6.57
C ILE A 1092 -32.72 5.25 5.28
N ILE A 1093 -33.49 4.45 4.57
CA ILE A 1093 -33.92 4.74 3.21
C ILE A 1093 -35.43 4.61 3.04
N LYS A 1094 -35.98 5.20 1.98
CA LYS A 1094 -37.42 5.14 1.67
C LYS A 1094 -37.91 3.70 1.44
N PRO A 1095 -39.17 3.37 1.77
CA PRO A 1095 -39.73 2.04 1.52
C PRO A 1095 -39.62 1.63 0.05
N GLY A 1096 -39.23 0.38 -0.21
CA GLY A 1096 -39.10 -0.15 -1.58
C GLY A 1096 -37.88 0.34 -2.37
N THR A 1097 -36.96 1.10 -1.76
CA THR A 1097 -35.81 1.71 -2.48
C THR A 1097 -34.46 1.05 -2.21
N LEU A 1098 -34.44 -0.11 -1.54
CA LEU A 1098 -33.20 -0.82 -1.20
C LEU A 1098 -32.32 -1.11 -2.41
N GLN A 1099 -32.90 -1.57 -3.51
CA GLN A 1099 -32.18 -1.83 -4.75
C GLN A 1099 -31.68 -0.54 -5.40
N THR A 1100 -32.44 0.56 -5.32
CA THR A 1100 -32.03 1.86 -5.85
C THR A 1100 -30.82 2.42 -5.08
N VAL A 1101 -30.90 2.43 -3.75
CA VAL A 1101 -29.80 2.90 -2.89
C VAL A 1101 -28.60 1.96 -2.96
N GLY A 1102 -28.84 0.66 -3.01
CA GLY A 1102 -27.81 -0.35 -3.20
C GLY A 1102 -27.04 -0.19 -4.51
N LYS A 1103 -27.74 0.03 -5.62
CA LYS A 1103 -27.12 0.37 -6.91
C LYS A 1103 -26.32 1.67 -6.83
N ALA A 1104 -26.88 2.71 -6.22
CA ALA A 1104 -26.15 3.97 -6.05
C ALA A 1104 -24.90 3.79 -5.16
N ALA A 1105 -24.95 2.93 -4.15
CA ALA A 1105 -23.80 2.55 -3.34
C ALA A 1105 -22.74 1.77 -4.12
N ASP A 1106 -23.17 0.83 -4.97
CA ASP A 1106 -22.27 0.13 -5.90
C ASP A 1106 -21.67 1.09 -6.94
N GLU A 1107 -22.41 2.11 -7.38
CA GLU A 1107 -21.88 3.15 -8.28
C GLU A 1107 -20.83 4.01 -7.60
N MET A 1108 -20.93 4.21 -6.27
CA MET A 1108 -19.88 4.90 -5.51
C MET A 1108 -18.55 4.16 -5.54
N LEU A 1109 -18.49 2.85 -5.75
CA LEU A 1109 -17.20 2.16 -5.98
C LEU A 1109 -16.41 2.72 -7.15
N ARG A 1110 -17.10 3.37 -8.10
CA ARG A 1110 -16.49 3.99 -9.28
C ARG A 1110 -16.09 5.45 -9.03
N ASP A 1111 -16.51 6.04 -7.91
CA ASP A 1111 -16.19 7.41 -7.55
C ASP A 1111 -14.89 7.44 -6.73
N PRO A 1112 -13.79 8.06 -7.24
CA PRO A 1112 -12.52 8.13 -6.52
C PRO A 1112 -12.62 8.91 -5.20
N LYS A 1113 -13.70 9.67 -4.98
CA LYS A 1113 -14.00 10.37 -3.73
C LYS A 1113 -14.99 9.63 -2.84
N ALA A 1114 -15.32 8.37 -3.13
CA ALA A 1114 -16.30 7.62 -2.34
C ALA A 1114 -15.89 7.43 -0.88
N ALA A 1115 -14.58 7.24 -0.64
CA ALA A 1115 -14.02 7.20 0.72
C ALA A 1115 -14.22 8.55 1.44
N GLU A 1116 -13.96 9.68 0.77
CA GLU A 1116 -14.24 11.02 1.33
C GLU A 1116 -15.75 11.18 1.64
N LYS A 1117 -16.60 10.69 0.73
CA LYS A 1117 -18.07 10.70 0.85
C LYS A 1117 -18.63 9.63 1.78
N GLN A 1118 -17.77 8.89 2.48
CA GLN A 1118 -18.17 7.87 3.45
C GLN A 1118 -19.10 6.79 2.86
N TYR A 1119 -18.97 6.53 1.55
CA TYR A 1119 -19.84 5.62 0.81
C TYR A 1119 -21.35 5.85 1.04
N VAL A 1120 -21.76 7.10 1.27
CA VAL A 1120 -23.17 7.52 1.39
C VAL A 1120 -23.64 8.11 0.05
N PRO A 1121 -24.55 7.45 -0.70
CA PRO A 1121 -25.04 7.98 -1.96
C PRO A 1121 -25.87 9.24 -1.77
N LYS A 1122 -25.58 10.30 -2.54
CA LYS A 1122 -26.31 11.57 -2.46
C LYS A 1122 -27.58 11.53 -3.33
N ILE A 1123 -28.54 10.71 -2.95
CA ILE A 1123 -29.82 10.53 -3.66
C ILE A 1123 -31.03 10.79 -2.73
N PRO A 1124 -32.20 11.21 -3.26
CA PRO A 1124 -33.38 11.55 -2.46
C PRO A 1124 -33.98 10.40 -1.63
N GLU A 1125 -33.60 9.15 -1.91
CA GLU A 1125 -34.06 7.94 -1.25
C GLU A 1125 -33.36 7.70 0.09
N VAL A 1126 -32.18 8.29 0.30
CA VAL A 1126 -31.48 8.27 1.58
C VAL A 1126 -32.08 9.33 2.49
N LEU A 1127 -32.75 8.89 3.55
CA LEU A 1127 -33.42 9.77 4.51
C LEU A 1127 -32.44 10.23 5.59
N TYR A 1128 -31.66 9.28 6.12
CA TYR A 1128 -30.69 9.51 7.19
C TYR A 1128 -29.47 8.62 6.97
N SER A 1129 -28.29 9.05 7.40
CA SER A 1129 -27.06 8.29 7.20
C SER A 1129 -26.03 8.59 8.27
N THR A 1130 -25.14 7.62 8.50
CA THR A 1130 -23.91 7.80 9.26
C THR A 1130 -22.71 7.93 8.32
N ARG A 1131 -21.59 8.46 8.81
CA ARG A 1131 -20.28 8.21 8.16
C ARG A 1131 -19.86 6.75 8.30
N LEU A 1132 -18.72 6.36 7.70
CA LEU A 1132 -18.10 5.07 8.00
C LEU A 1132 -17.66 5.02 9.45
N VAL A 1133 -17.81 3.84 10.00
CA VAL A 1133 -17.48 3.45 11.36
C VAL A 1133 -16.34 2.44 11.27
N ASN A 1134 -15.19 2.80 11.83
CA ASN A 1134 -14.01 1.96 11.86
C ASN A 1134 -14.18 0.73 12.75
N SER A 1135 -13.24 -0.21 12.66
CA SER A 1135 -13.18 -1.34 13.58
C SER A 1135 -13.06 -0.87 15.03
N GLY A 1136 -13.92 -1.39 15.91
CA GLY A 1136 -14.00 -1.02 17.31
C GLY A 1136 -14.62 0.37 17.56
N GLU A 1137 -15.12 1.03 16.51
CA GLU A 1137 -15.81 2.31 16.60
C GLU A 1137 -17.32 2.08 16.66
N THR A 1138 -18.04 3.02 17.26
CA THR A 1138 -19.50 3.15 17.16
C THR A 1138 -19.84 4.52 16.55
N ILE A 1139 -21.06 4.73 16.12
CA ILE A 1139 -21.53 6.07 15.78
C ILE A 1139 -22.97 6.27 16.21
N THR A 1140 -23.34 7.51 16.53
CA THR A 1140 -24.72 7.88 16.83
C THR A 1140 -25.37 8.58 15.63
N LEU A 1141 -26.53 8.09 15.22
CA LEU A 1141 -27.44 8.71 14.25
C LEU A 1141 -28.69 9.20 14.98
N GLU A 1142 -28.88 10.51 15.09
CA GLU A 1142 -30.11 11.10 15.61
C GLU A 1142 -31.03 11.53 14.47
N PHE A 1143 -32.30 11.15 14.52
CA PHE A 1143 -33.27 11.49 13.48
C PHE A 1143 -34.71 11.51 14.00
N THR A 1144 -35.61 12.17 13.27
CA THR A 1144 -37.05 12.05 13.51
C THR A 1144 -37.61 10.92 12.65
N VAL A 1145 -38.23 9.94 13.30
CA VAL A 1145 -38.86 8.81 12.60
C VAL A 1145 -39.88 9.34 11.58
N PRO A 1146 -39.88 8.86 10.33
CA PRO A 1146 -40.85 9.28 9.33
C PRO A 1146 -42.29 9.28 9.86
N SER A 1147 -43.08 10.28 9.48
CA SER A 1147 -44.48 10.41 9.92
C SER A 1147 -45.43 9.42 9.23
N GLU A 1148 -45.01 8.85 8.10
CA GLU A 1148 -45.78 7.85 7.37
C GLU A 1148 -45.42 6.44 7.87
N PRO A 1149 -46.39 5.67 8.40
CA PRO A 1149 -46.17 4.27 8.74
C PRO A 1149 -45.73 3.45 7.53
N GLY A 1150 -44.79 2.54 7.73
CA GLY A 1150 -44.22 1.74 6.65
C GLY A 1150 -42.93 1.04 7.06
N ASP A 1151 -42.44 0.17 6.18
CA ASP A 1151 -41.18 -0.54 6.37
C ASP A 1151 -40.05 0.22 5.66
N TYR A 1152 -39.23 0.92 6.44
CA TYR A 1152 -38.09 1.70 5.95
C TYR A 1152 -36.84 0.84 6.09
N PRO A 1153 -36.19 0.41 5.00
CA PRO A 1153 -34.97 -0.34 5.13
C PRO A 1153 -33.87 0.50 5.78
N TYR A 1154 -33.04 -0.13 6.58
CA TYR A 1154 -31.73 0.39 6.91
C TYR A 1154 -30.65 -0.54 6.36
N VAL A 1155 -29.56 0.03 5.86
CA VAL A 1155 -28.61 -0.67 5.01
C VAL A 1155 -27.19 -0.16 5.20
N CYS A 1156 -26.22 -1.07 5.12
CA CYS A 1156 -24.81 -0.70 4.98
C CYS A 1156 -24.48 -0.50 3.51
N THR A 1157 -23.95 0.66 3.14
CA THR A 1157 -23.53 0.99 1.78
C THR A 1157 -22.01 1.03 1.60
N PHE A 1158 -21.25 0.61 2.61
CA PHE A 1158 -19.86 0.21 2.37
C PHE A 1158 -19.83 -0.84 1.25
N PRO A 1159 -18.84 -0.76 0.33
CA PRO A 1159 -18.86 -1.53 -0.90
C PRO A 1159 -19.24 -3.00 -0.76
N GLY A 1160 -20.22 -3.45 -1.54
CA GLY A 1160 -20.69 -4.83 -1.54
C GLY A 1160 -21.63 -5.21 -0.38
N HIS A 1161 -21.66 -4.46 0.73
CA HIS A 1161 -22.35 -4.87 1.96
C HIS A 1161 -23.88 -4.84 1.85
N TRP A 1162 -24.47 -3.93 1.07
CA TRP A 1162 -25.91 -3.68 1.05
C TRP A 1162 -26.76 -4.92 0.67
N ARG A 1163 -26.17 -5.88 -0.05
CA ARG A 1163 -26.82 -7.12 -0.50
C ARG A 1163 -27.13 -8.10 0.64
N GLY A 1164 -26.36 -8.05 1.71
CA GLY A 1164 -26.52 -8.95 2.88
C GLY A 1164 -26.68 -8.21 4.21
N MET A 1165 -26.24 -6.96 4.28
CA MET A 1165 -26.18 -6.15 5.50
C MET A 1165 -27.27 -5.08 5.51
N ASN A 1166 -28.51 -5.52 5.71
CA ASN A 1166 -29.67 -4.64 5.81
C ASN A 1166 -30.70 -5.20 6.81
N GLY A 1167 -31.63 -4.34 7.22
CA GLY A 1167 -32.78 -4.69 8.05
C GLY A 1167 -33.91 -3.69 7.84
N ILE A 1168 -34.99 -3.81 8.59
CA ILE A 1168 -36.20 -3.00 8.45
C ILE A 1168 -36.46 -2.18 9.71
N LEU A 1169 -36.56 -0.86 9.56
CA LEU A 1169 -37.15 0.06 10.53
C LEU A 1169 -38.65 0.17 10.24
N ARG A 1170 -39.47 -0.59 10.97
CA ARG A 1170 -40.92 -0.60 10.86
C ARG A 1170 -41.53 0.55 11.64
N VAL A 1171 -42.08 1.51 10.92
CA VAL A 1171 -42.77 2.67 11.48
C VAL A 1171 -44.24 2.33 11.66
N VAL A 1172 -44.72 2.41 12.91
CA VAL A 1172 -46.11 2.15 13.29
C VAL A 1172 -46.79 3.40 13.83
N LYS A 1173 -48.13 3.42 13.84
CA LYS A 1173 -48.91 4.52 14.42
C LYS A 1173 -48.81 4.59 15.94
#